data_AF-O67557-F1
#
_entry.id   AF-O67557-F1
#
_cell.length_a   1.000
_cell.length_b   1.000
_cell.length_c   1.000
_cell.angle_alpha   90.00
_cell.angle_beta   90.00
_cell.angle_gamma   90.00
#
_symmetry.space_group_name_H-M   'P 1'
#
loop_
_entity.id
_entity.type
_entity.pdbx_description
1 polymer ?
#
loop_
_entity_poly.entity_id
_entity_poly.type
_entity_poly.pdbx_seq_one_letter_code
_entity_poly.pdbx_strand_id
1 'polypeptide(L)'
;MGHTDLQSPHFTHFSARSMGNSNFSILMILGLGIAYSMIKISYRKECISHRDFKENFLRSESMWRVIYTGQRPAHENMALDSVLLELKSEGKIPNTIRFLQFKPECVLIGYHQAVEQEVRLEYVQREGIEVNRRITGGGAIYFDELQIGWEIIADRESFGNKSYEKITRTICETVAKALRKLGVNAQFRPRNDIEVEGKKISGTGGVFEGNAFLYQGTILMDVNLERMLKSLQIPVEKLTSKGIKSAEDRITWVKREIGRLPEKEEVFNAILEALKEELGIEPYWGELTKEELELFEEKKDYFKSDEWIYHVKKAITGDEILYGIYRCPGGTFRVSAKVDPQTKVLQQVIINGDFFINPKRLIYDLEAYLKHTPVQEVEKRIREFFKEREFESVNLTVDDFVEAVMFPLRKLEAQDLGIDKKKLNRVIGSIGGGLKENIKKAKVMLLPYCAKPTWCDYRHTDDCGECGGCTVGDLYRMAYERGMIPITITSFEMLRDVLQWCGENGYTYIGHCCYEFYEKRYEIFKKAKEWGANGVFLDIEGVTCYSLGVEEEEKAYHGEFQVELDLYVEDSEKLLSLKEKTSRVQKRQSAQKPVPNENLKEFIPQNYKVPKVAPGPQEDMSRLPIVRETSTEIGFINGQKVSFEEALQVAVELLSKAKRPTLIVGPLVLWAWNEEAKKKGEIIKRLKEKYPNLNIHLLPDYKPKNKKVDFSREVDPPNPHLSVLYGEHDLTLMIGVHCYRTDFTIRMLKKYTDTKIVTLCTLYGHPDADVSLAGVNSKKLEMFYEMA
;
A
#
# COMPACT_ATOMS: atom_id res chain seq x y z
N MET A 1 66.32 13.79 13.73
CA MET A 1 67.70 13.40 13.36
C MET A 1 67.96 13.92 11.95
N GLY A 2 69.00 14.77 11.79
CA GLY A 2 69.48 15.34 10.51
C GLY A 2 68.78 16.64 10.08
N HIS A 3 69.10 17.84 10.61
CA HIS A 3 70.20 18.77 10.26
C HIS A 3 70.12 19.31 8.81
N THR A 4 69.59 20.53 8.60
CA THR A 4 70.29 21.86 8.44
C THR A 4 70.75 22.08 6.98
N ASP A 5 70.68 23.25 6.34
CA ASP A 5 70.90 24.62 6.82
C ASP A 5 70.28 25.72 5.91
N LEU A 6 70.22 26.91 6.51
CA LEU A 6 69.75 28.22 6.05
C LEU A 6 70.51 28.81 4.83
N GLN A 7 69.88 29.75 4.12
CA GLN A 7 70.28 31.18 4.11
C GLN A 7 69.46 32.03 3.10
N SER A 8 68.79 33.06 3.63
CA SER A 8 68.42 34.33 2.96
C SER A 8 69.63 35.29 3.01
N PRO A 9 69.74 36.42 2.25
CA PRO A 9 68.89 37.60 2.52
C PRO A 9 68.70 38.70 1.41
N HIS A 10 67.71 39.58 1.67
CA HIS A 10 67.54 41.02 1.34
C HIS A 10 67.60 41.56 -0.12
N PHE A 11 66.60 42.36 -0.54
CA PHE A 11 66.59 43.84 -0.39
C PHE A 11 65.30 44.55 -0.92
N THR A 12 64.75 45.42 -0.06
CA THR A 12 64.06 46.73 -0.26
C THR A 12 62.71 46.94 -0.98
N HIS A 13 61.73 47.29 -0.13
CA HIS A 13 60.74 48.39 -0.18
C HIS A 13 60.70 49.39 -1.35
N PHE A 14 59.48 49.65 -1.85
CA PHE A 14 58.87 50.98 -1.82
C PHE A 14 57.34 50.87 -1.68
N SER A 15 56.77 51.68 -0.79
CA SER A 15 55.34 51.84 -0.53
C SER A 15 54.91 53.28 -0.83
N ALA A 16 53.72 53.49 -1.39
CA ALA A 16 52.91 54.68 -1.10
C ALA A 16 51.41 54.45 -1.41
N ARG A 17 50.64 54.23 -0.34
CA ARG A 17 49.29 54.75 -0.07
C ARG A 17 49.30 56.30 -0.22
N SER A 18 48.25 57.11 -0.35
CA SER A 18 46.78 57.05 -0.24
C SER A 18 46.27 58.49 -0.46
N MET A 19 44.94 58.67 -0.49
CA MET A 19 44.11 59.86 -0.11
C MET A 19 43.21 60.29 -1.27
N GLY A 20 41.91 60.55 -1.10
CA GLY A 20 41.09 60.61 0.11
C GLY A 20 39.60 60.79 -0.24
N ASN A 21 38.78 60.53 0.78
CA ASN A 21 37.32 60.65 0.85
C ASN A 21 36.77 62.03 0.45
N SER A 22 35.55 62.11 -0.10
CA SER A 22 34.29 62.35 0.66
C SER A 22 33.14 62.94 -0.19
N ASN A 23 31.97 62.29 -0.06
CA ASN A 23 30.57 62.76 0.01
C ASN A 23 30.06 63.96 -0.84
N PHE A 24 29.00 63.76 -1.64
CA PHE A 24 27.58 64.07 -1.32
C PHE A 24 26.66 63.96 -2.57
N SER A 25 25.64 63.10 -2.44
CA SER A 25 24.24 63.11 -2.89
C SER A 25 23.67 64.07 -3.96
N ILE A 26 22.72 63.52 -4.75
CA ILE A 26 21.42 64.08 -5.28
C ILE A 26 21.36 64.63 -6.74
N LEU A 27 20.66 63.83 -7.59
CA LEU A 27 19.57 64.13 -8.55
C LEU A 27 19.74 65.08 -9.78
N MET A 28 19.17 64.60 -10.91
CA MET A 28 18.62 65.32 -12.09
C MET A 28 19.60 65.99 -13.09
N ILE A 29 19.38 66.12 -14.41
CA ILE A 29 18.51 65.59 -15.49
C ILE A 29 18.98 66.33 -16.78
N LEU A 30 18.96 65.66 -17.95
CA LEU A 30 18.93 66.18 -19.36
C LEU A 30 20.06 67.13 -19.86
N GLY A 31 20.56 67.06 -21.11
CA GLY A 31 20.22 66.28 -22.29
C GLY A 31 21.03 66.74 -23.53
N LEU A 32 21.33 65.77 -24.43
CA LEU A 32 21.39 65.73 -25.91
C LEU A 32 21.61 67.05 -26.71
N GLY A 33 22.36 67.13 -27.82
CA GLY A 33 23.04 66.18 -28.72
C GLY A 33 23.24 66.83 -30.12
N ILE A 34 24.37 66.57 -30.82
CA ILE A 34 24.68 66.94 -32.24
C ILE A 34 25.73 65.93 -32.75
N ALA A 35 25.41 64.99 -33.65
CA ALA A 35 25.45 65.00 -35.14
C ALA A 35 26.84 64.72 -35.79
N TYR A 36 26.86 63.85 -36.81
CA TYR A 36 27.41 64.04 -38.18
C TYR A 36 27.95 62.77 -38.87
N SER A 37 27.94 62.85 -40.21
CA SER A 37 27.93 61.84 -41.27
C SER A 37 29.26 61.64 -42.03
N MET A 38 29.27 60.62 -42.92
CA MET A 38 30.21 60.28 -44.03
C MET A 38 31.45 59.41 -43.66
N ILE A 39 31.77 58.30 -44.34
CA ILE A 39 32.29 58.17 -45.73
C ILE A 39 32.03 56.73 -46.30
N LYS A 40 31.75 56.65 -47.62
CA LYS A 40 31.63 55.43 -48.46
C LYS A 40 33.01 54.85 -48.84
N ILE A 41 33.20 53.52 -48.77
CA ILE A 41 33.97 52.72 -49.76
C ILE A 41 33.27 51.36 -50.00
N SER A 42 33.29 50.96 -51.27
CA SER A 42 32.60 49.86 -51.98
C SER A 42 32.83 48.44 -51.46
N TYR A 43 31.74 47.65 -51.32
CA TYR A 43 31.75 46.19 -51.49
C TYR A 43 30.52 45.75 -52.30
N ARG A 44 30.75 44.83 -53.25
CA ARG A 44 29.75 44.20 -54.13
C ARG A 44 28.59 43.63 -53.31
N LYS A 45 27.36 44.03 -53.63
CA LYS A 45 26.14 43.36 -53.16
C LYS A 45 25.93 42.07 -53.96
N GLU A 46 26.31 40.93 -53.40
CA GLU A 46 25.55 39.71 -53.65
C GLU A 46 24.22 39.86 -52.91
N CYS A 47 23.13 40.02 -53.65
CA CYS A 47 21.79 40.00 -53.08
C CYS A 47 21.45 38.55 -52.74
N ILE A 48 21.74 38.11 -51.51
CA ILE A 48 21.11 36.93 -50.92
C ILE A 48 19.60 37.21 -50.93
N SER A 49 18.82 36.39 -51.64
CA SER A 49 17.39 36.62 -51.74
C SER A 49 16.74 36.45 -50.35
N HIS A 50 15.63 37.13 -50.10
CA HIS A 50 14.87 36.97 -48.85
C HIS A 50 14.42 35.51 -48.61
N ARG A 51 14.41 34.70 -49.68
CA ARG A 51 14.15 33.26 -49.69
C ARG A 51 15.38 32.47 -49.20
N ASP A 52 16.58 32.80 -49.71
CA ASP A 52 17.85 32.19 -49.27
C ASP A 52 18.18 32.54 -47.82
N PHE A 53 17.84 33.74 -47.34
CA PHE A 53 18.01 34.09 -45.93
C PHE A 53 17.06 33.30 -45.03
N LYS A 54 15.79 33.13 -45.45
CA LYS A 54 14.80 32.35 -44.70
C LYS A 54 15.11 30.86 -44.73
N GLU A 55 15.57 30.32 -45.86
CA GLU A 55 16.04 28.94 -45.98
C GLU A 55 17.33 28.70 -45.18
N ASN A 56 18.32 29.60 -45.22
CA ASN A 56 19.53 29.45 -44.40
C ASN A 56 19.27 29.64 -42.91
N PHE A 57 18.33 30.51 -42.52
CA PHE A 57 17.90 30.69 -41.14
C PHE A 57 17.14 29.45 -40.62
N LEU A 58 16.16 28.94 -41.37
CA LEU A 58 15.44 27.70 -41.07
C LEU A 58 16.38 26.48 -41.04
N ARG A 59 17.37 26.45 -41.94
CA ARG A 59 18.41 25.42 -42.00
C ARG A 59 19.37 25.50 -40.81
N SER A 60 19.57 26.68 -40.22
CA SER A 60 20.39 26.83 -39.00
C SER A 60 19.66 26.37 -37.74
N GLU A 61 18.33 26.54 -37.67
CA GLU A 61 17.51 26.03 -36.54
C GLU A 61 17.30 24.51 -36.59
N SER A 62 17.37 23.89 -37.78
CA SER A 62 17.26 22.43 -37.92
C SER A 62 18.56 21.68 -37.59
N MET A 63 19.71 22.36 -37.53
CA MET A 63 21.01 21.70 -37.31
C MET A 63 21.26 21.44 -35.82
N TRP A 64 21.32 20.17 -35.43
CA TRP A 64 21.51 19.79 -34.02
C TRP A 64 22.83 19.05 -33.83
N ARG A 65 23.56 19.43 -32.78
CA ARG A 65 24.85 18.82 -32.46
C ARG A 65 24.62 17.43 -31.88
N VAL A 66 25.42 16.46 -32.28
CA VAL A 66 25.46 15.11 -31.70
C VAL A 66 26.80 14.93 -31.01
N ILE A 67 26.78 14.49 -29.75
CA ILE A 67 27.97 14.14 -28.99
C ILE A 67 27.84 12.73 -28.39
N TYR A 68 28.95 12.01 -28.30
CA TYR A 68 29.04 10.77 -27.54
C TYR A 68 30.11 10.95 -26.46
N THR A 69 29.71 10.87 -25.19
CA THR A 69 30.60 11.17 -24.06
C THR A 69 31.31 9.96 -23.49
N GLY A 70 31.14 8.77 -24.08
CA GLY A 70 31.80 7.55 -23.62
C GLY A 70 31.16 6.91 -22.38
N GLN A 71 31.86 5.90 -21.87
CA GLN A 71 31.60 5.32 -20.56
C GLN A 71 32.26 6.20 -19.48
N ARG A 72 31.47 6.66 -18.51
CA ARG A 72 31.94 7.54 -17.43
C ARG A 72 31.36 7.16 -16.07
N PRO A 73 32.03 7.52 -14.97
CA PRO A 73 31.44 7.44 -13.63
C PRO A 73 30.14 8.22 -13.53
N ALA A 74 29.25 7.83 -12.60
CA ALA A 74 27.92 8.40 -12.51
C ALA A 74 27.94 9.93 -12.28
N HIS A 75 28.80 10.39 -11.38
CA HIS A 75 28.93 11.81 -11.04
C HIS A 75 29.36 12.69 -12.22
N GLU A 76 30.22 12.19 -13.10
CA GLU A 76 30.65 12.94 -14.28
C GLU A 76 29.50 13.09 -15.29
N ASN A 77 28.73 12.03 -15.53
CA ASN A 77 27.57 12.12 -16.40
C ASN A 77 26.55 13.13 -15.82
N MET A 78 26.25 13.08 -14.53
CA MET A 78 25.31 14.03 -13.90
C MET A 78 25.80 15.48 -13.95
N ALA A 79 27.11 15.70 -13.84
CA ALA A 79 27.68 17.03 -14.01
C ALA A 79 27.50 17.56 -15.43
N LEU A 80 27.73 16.72 -16.45
CA LEU A 80 27.50 17.08 -17.84
C LEU A 80 26.02 17.37 -18.13
N ASP A 81 25.08 16.61 -17.56
CA ASP A 81 23.64 16.88 -17.71
C ASP A 81 23.31 18.30 -17.25
N SER A 82 23.85 18.68 -16.08
CA SER A 82 23.68 20.00 -15.50
C SER A 82 24.32 21.10 -16.35
N VAL A 83 25.56 20.90 -16.78
CA VAL A 83 26.31 21.86 -17.62
C VAL A 83 25.61 22.11 -18.95
N LEU A 84 25.20 21.04 -19.64
CA LEU A 84 24.56 21.16 -20.96
C LEU A 84 23.20 21.85 -20.83
N LEU A 85 22.40 21.51 -19.81
CA LEU A 85 21.12 22.15 -19.58
C LEU A 85 21.27 23.64 -19.25
N GLU A 86 22.20 23.98 -18.35
CA GLU A 86 22.46 25.36 -17.93
C GLU A 86 22.91 26.22 -19.10
N LEU A 87 23.96 25.81 -19.82
CA LEU A 87 24.46 26.56 -20.97
C LEU A 87 23.44 26.64 -22.11
N LYS A 88 22.59 25.61 -22.28
CA LYS A 88 21.49 25.67 -23.23
C LYS A 88 20.45 26.69 -22.82
N SER A 89 20.09 26.74 -21.54
CA SER A 89 19.14 27.72 -21.00
C SER A 89 19.62 29.17 -21.14
N GLU A 90 20.95 29.37 -21.15
CA GLU A 90 21.60 30.65 -21.41
C GLU A 90 21.78 30.97 -22.90
N GLY A 91 21.41 30.06 -23.80
CA GLY A 91 21.56 30.21 -25.25
C GLY A 91 23.02 30.15 -25.75
N LYS A 92 23.93 29.60 -24.94
CA LYS A 92 25.37 29.55 -25.25
C LYS A 92 25.78 28.34 -26.09
N ILE A 93 24.96 27.29 -26.09
CA ILE A 93 25.20 26.06 -26.87
C ILE A 93 24.01 25.75 -27.79
N PRO A 94 24.24 25.07 -28.93
CA PRO A 94 23.16 24.65 -29.81
C PRO A 94 22.32 23.54 -29.18
N ASN A 95 21.15 23.26 -29.77
CA ASN A 95 20.40 22.05 -29.46
C ASN A 95 21.31 20.83 -29.65
N THR A 96 21.34 19.95 -28.66
CA THR A 96 22.32 18.87 -28.56
C THR A 96 21.62 17.54 -28.28
N ILE A 97 21.98 16.52 -29.05
CA ILE A 97 21.69 15.11 -28.80
C ILE A 97 22.95 14.51 -28.19
N ARG A 98 22.84 13.94 -27.00
CA ARG A 98 23.96 13.28 -26.33
C ARG A 98 23.68 11.80 -26.15
N PHE A 99 24.66 10.98 -26.49
CA PHE A 99 24.71 9.57 -26.14
C PHE A 99 25.76 9.35 -25.04
N LEU A 100 25.44 8.48 -24.07
CA LEU A 100 26.29 8.23 -22.91
C LEU A 100 26.17 6.79 -22.42
N GLN A 101 27.16 6.35 -21.65
CA GLN A 101 27.15 5.10 -20.91
C GLN A 101 27.81 5.29 -19.54
N PHE A 102 27.60 4.34 -18.64
CA PHE A 102 28.13 4.39 -17.28
C PHE A 102 29.22 3.34 -17.07
N LYS A 103 30.25 3.72 -16.30
CA LYS A 103 31.29 2.82 -15.82
C LYS A 103 31.91 3.38 -14.53
N PRO A 104 31.85 2.67 -13.40
CA PRO A 104 31.24 1.35 -13.19
C PRO A 104 29.69 1.37 -13.29
N GLU A 105 29.05 0.20 -13.14
CA GLU A 105 27.59 0.10 -13.00
C GLU A 105 27.08 1.04 -11.88
N CYS A 106 25.87 1.58 -12.02
CA CYS A 106 25.33 2.51 -11.04
C CYS A 106 23.82 2.38 -10.81
N VAL A 107 23.38 2.85 -9.64
CA VAL A 107 21.99 3.16 -9.33
C VAL A 107 21.82 4.67 -9.32
N LEU A 108 20.91 5.17 -10.14
CA LEU A 108 20.55 6.58 -10.20
C LEU A 108 19.19 6.79 -9.54
N ILE A 109 19.14 7.57 -8.47
CA ILE A 109 17.89 7.94 -7.79
C ILE A 109 17.34 9.27 -8.32
N GLY A 110 16.01 9.42 -8.33
CA GLY A 110 15.35 10.64 -8.79
C GLY A 110 15.61 11.83 -7.88
N TYR A 111 15.45 13.04 -8.43
CA TYR A 111 15.76 14.29 -7.74
C TYR A 111 15.10 14.40 -6.36
N HIS A 112 13.82 14.01 -6.20
CA HIS A 112 13.05 14.09 -4.95
C HIS A 112 13.01 12.78 -4.12
N GLN A 113 13.85 11.80 -4.44
CA GLN A 113 13.90 10.52 -3.72
C GLN A 113 14.96 10.49 -2.62
N ALA A 114 14.75 9.75 -1.53
CA ALA A 114 15.78 9.52 -0.52
C ALA A 114 16.56 8.23 -0.84
N VAL A 115 17.89 8.26 -0.77
CA VAL A 115 18.76 7.12 -1.13
C VAL A 115 18.38 5.87 -0.34
N GLU A 116 18.21 6.03 0.97
CA GLU A 116 17.98 4.94 1.92
C GLU A 116 16.60 4.27 1.75
N GLN A 117 15.69 4.91 1.01
CA GLN A 117 14.36 4.36 0.71
C GLN A 117 14.33 3.59 -0.61
N GLU A 118 15.30 3.83 -1.49
CA GLU A 118 15.27 3.34 -2.88
C GLU A 118 16.41 2.37 -3.20
N VAL A 119 17.50 2.41 -2.43
CA VAL A 119 18.73 1.66 -2.72
C VAL A 119 19.10 0.73 -1.57
N ARG A 120 19.44 -0.52 -1.91
CA ARG A 120 20.01 -1.47 -0.95
C ARG A 120 21.51 -1.21 -0.78
N LEU A 121 21.85 -0.20 0.02
CA LEU A 121 23.22 0.33 0.19
C LEU A 121 24.28 -0.75 0.45
N GLU A 122 24.00 -1.70 1.34
CA GLU A 122 24.93 -2.80 1.65
C GLU A 122 25.25 -3.68 0.43
N TYR A 123 24.25 -3.94 -0.42
CA TYR A 123 24.42 -4.75 -1.62
C TYR A 123 25.26 -4.00 -2.65
N VAL A 124 24.86 -2.77 -2.99
CA VAL A 124 25.55 -1.98 -4.03
C VAL A 124 27.01 -1.69 -3.65
N GLN A 125 27.29 -1.40 -2.38
CA GLN A 125 28.65 -1.20 -1.89
C GLN A 125 29.51 -2.46 -2.02
N ARG A 126 28.97 -3.64 -1.71
CA ARG A 126 29.69 -4.91 -1.84
C ARG A 126 29.96 -5.28 -3.29
N GLU A 127 29.01 -4.99 -4.18
CA GLU A 127 29.09 -5.35 -5.61
C GLU A 127 29.84 -4.30 -6.47
N GLY A 128 30.34 -3.22 -5.85
CA GLY A 128 31.03 -2.14 -6.56
C GLY A 128 30.13 -1.31 -7.47
N ILE A 129 28.82 -1.25 -7.17
CA ILE A 129 27.82 -0.48 -7.92
C ILE A 129 27.76 0.94 -7.32
N GLU A 130 27.98 1.96 -8.13
CA GLU A 130 27.91 3.36 -7.70
C GLU A 130 26.48 3.79 -7.38
N VAL A 131 26.32 4.76 -6.48
CA VAL A 131 25.02 5.40 -6.21
C VAL A 131 25.15 6.88 -6.51
N ASN A 132 24.27 7.42 -7.35
CA ASN A 132 24.21 8.85 -7.60
C ASN A 132 22.76 9.33 -7.77
N ARG A 133 22.57 10.65 -7.83
CA ARG A 133 21.30 11.31 -8.01
C ARG A 133 21.28 12.06 -9.33
N ARG A 134 20.20 11.90 -10.08
CA ARG A 134 19.99 12.63 -11.33
C ARG A 134 19.26 13.94 -11.11
N ILE A 135 19.48 14.89 -12.02
CA ILE A 135 18.83 16.20 -12.00
C ILE A 135 17.35 16.15 -12.41
N THR A 136 16.87 15.02 -12.93
CA THR A 136 15.48 14.76 -13.30
C THR A 136 14.70 14.05 -12.18
N GLY A 137 13.37 14.19 -12.18
CA GLY A 137 12.47 13.43 -11.29
C GLY A 137 12.37 11.93 -11.64
N GLY A 138 11.31 11.28 -11.15
CA GLY A 138 11.01 9.85 -11.43
C GLY A 138 11.58 8.87 -10.39
N GLY A 139 11.39 7.57 -10.62
CA GLY A 139 11.83 6.49 -9.71
C GLY A 139 13.29 6.04 -9.90
N ALA A 140 13.85 5.26 -8.98
CA ALA A 140 15.23 4.81 -9.06
C ALA A 140 15.45 3.85 -10.25
N ILE A 141 16.60 3.98 -10.91
CA ILE A 141 16.99 3.15 -12.06
C ILE A 141 18.37 2.54 -11.84
N TYR A 142 18.61 1.39 -12.44
CA TYR A 142 19.90 0.71 -12.47
C TYR A 142 20.46 0.75 -13.89
N PHE A 143 21.73 1.12 -14.01
CA PHE A 143 22.45 1.25 -15.27
C PHE A 143 23.69 0.36 -15.22
N ASP A 144 23.75 -0.63 -16.11
CA ASP A 144 24.96 -1.41 -16.35
C ASP A 144 25.82 -0.78 -17.46
N GLU A 145 27.00 -1.36 -17.70
CA GLU A 145 27.96 -0.83 -18.67
C GLU A 145 27.53 -1.04 -20.15
N LEU A 146 26.55 -1.91 -20.43
CA LEU A 146 26.07 -2.23 -21.78
C LEU A 146 24.88 -1.35 -22.21
N GLN A 147 24.08 -0.90 -21.25
CA GLN A 147 22.96 -0.01 -21.50
C GLN A 147 23.43 1.30 -22.18
N ILE A 148 22.57 1.85 -23.03
CA ILE A 148 22.83 3.11 -23.75
C ILE A 148 21.89 4.18 -23.23
N GLY A 149 22.45 5.30 -22.76
CA GLY A 149 21.71 6.52 -22.46
C GLY A 149 21.63 7.41 -23.68
N TRP A 150 20.49 8.07 -23.85
CA TRP A 150 20.30 9.14 -24.83
C TRP A 150 19.65 10.35 -24.14
N GLU A 151 20.04 11.53 -24.59
CA GLU A 151 19.59 12.82 -24.08
C GLU A 151 19.30 13.77 -25.24
N ILE A 152 18.23 14.54 -25.13
CA ILE A 152 17.89 15.67 -25.98
C ILE A 152 17.89 16.92 -25.10
N ILE A 153 18.83 17.82 -25.38
CA ILE A 153 18.97 19.12 -24.73
C ILE A 153 18.60 20.21 -25.75
N ALA A 154 17.43 20.82 -25.59
CA ALA A 154 16.90 21.75 -26.60
C ALA A 154 15.97 22.82 -26.00
N ASP A 155 15.68 23.85 -26.79
CA ASP A 155 14.65 24.83 -26.47
C ASP A 155 13.25 24.27 -26.71
N ARG A 156 12.28 24.66 -25.87
CA ARG A 156 10.86 24.31 -26.05
C ARG A 156 10.28 24.79 -27.37
N GLU A 157 10.79 25.89 -27.90
CA GLU A 157 10.42 26.46 -29.20
C GLU A 157 10.68 25.46 -30.33
N SER A 158 11.73 24.65 -30.21
CA SER A 158 12.06 23.59 -31.17
C SER A 158 10.97 22.50 -31.26
N PHE A 159 10.08 22.44 -30.27
CA PHE A 159 8.92 21.56 -30.24
C PHE A 159 7.59 22.33 -30.35
N GLY A 160 7.62 23.57 -30.82
CA GLY A 160 6.45 24.42 -30.98
C GLY A 160 5.79 24.83 -29.66
N ASN A 161 6.60 25.01 -28.60
CA ASN A 161 6.12 25.39 -27.25
C ASN A 161 5.04 24.44 -26.69
N LYS A 162 5.15 23.15 -27.05
CA LYS A 162 4.29 22.09 -26.52
C LYS A 162 4.46 21.97 -25.00
N SER A 163 3.40 21.51 -24.34
CA SER A 163 3.46 21.11 -22.93
C SER A 163 4.45 19.96 -22.72
N TYR A 164 4.98 19.81 -21.51
CA TYR A 164 5.90 18.74 -21.18
C TYR A 164 5.39 17.34 -21.54
N GLU A 165 4.10 17.07 -21.32
CA GLU A 165 3.49 15.78 -21.67
C GLU A 165 3.51 15.51 -23.18
N LYS A 166 3.30 16.54 -24.00
CA LYS A 166 3.33 16.44 -25.46
C LYS A 166 4.76 16.29 -25.98
N ILE A 167 5.74 16.98 -25.37
CA ILE A 167 7.17 16.81 -25.68
C ILE A 167 7.59 15.37 -25.35
N THR A 168 7.28 14.90 -24.14
CA THR A 168 7.51 13.51 -23.68
C THR A 168 6.98 12.50 -24.68
N ARG A 169 5.69 12.60 -25.03
CA ARG A 169 5.06 11.70 -26.01
C ARG A 169 5.80 11.71 -27.35
N THR A 170 6.06 12.91 -27.90
CA THR A 170 6.70 13.06 -29.21
C THR A 170 8.08 12.38 -29.22
N ILE A 171 8.90 12.62 -28.19
CA ILE A 171 10.24 12.03 -28.09
C ILE A 171 10.16 10.52 -27.92
N CYS A 172 9.31 10.02 -27.01
CA CYS A 172 9.20 8.57 -26.77
C CYS A 172 8.66 7.82 -28.01
N GLU A 173 7.69 8.40 -28.73
CA GLU A 173 7.19 7.82 -29.99
C GLU A 173 8.28 7.79 -31.07
N THR A 174 9.13 8.81 -31.13
CA THR A 174 10.29 8.88 -32.04
C THR A 174 11.34 7.82 -31.71
N VAL A 175 11.73 7.68 -30.45
CA VAL A 175 12.69 6.66 -30.01
C VAL A 175 12.10 5.25 -30.17
N ALA A 176 10.80 5.06 -29.94
CA ALA A 176 10.13 3.79 -30.25
C ALA A 176 10.20 3.47 -31.75
N LYS A 177 10.09 4.46 -32.64
CA LYS A 177 10.30 4.29 -34.08
C LYS A 177 11.73 3.87 -34.42
N ALA A 178 12.72 4.47 -33.76
CA ALA A 178 14.12 4.06 -33.89
C ALA A 178 14.33 2.59 -33.52
N LEU A 179 13.76 2.15 -32.39
CA LEU A 179 13.81 0.74 -31.98
C LEU A 179 13.11 -0.19 -32.99
N ARG A 180 11.98 0.23 -33.59
CA ARG A 180 11.33 -0.52 -34.68
C ARG A 180 12.21 -0.69 -35.90
N LYS A 181 13.01 0.32 -36.28
CA LYS A 181 13.99 0.19 -37.36
C LYS A 181 15.09 -0.83 -37.05
N LEU A 182 15.41 -1.04 -35.78
CA LEU A 182 16.35 -2.08 -35.33
C LEU A 182 15.72 -3.49 -35.25
N GLY A 183 14.41 -3.62 -35.50
CA GLY A 183 13.67 -4.87 -35.42
C GLY A 183 12.95 -5.11 -34.08
N VAL A 184 12.95 -4.15 -33.16
CA VAL A 184 12.23 -4.23 -31.88
C VAL A 184 10.85 -3.63 -32.03
N ASN A 185 9.77 -4.38 -31.82
CA ASN A 185 8.39 -3.88 -31.95
C ASN A 185 7.96 -2.96 -30.78
N ALA A 186 8.67 -1.83 -30.63
CA ALA A 186 8.50 -0.90 -29.53
C ALA A 186 7.36 0.09 -29.77
N GLN A 187 6.69 0.50 -28.69
CA GLN A 187 5.67 1.54 -28.67
C GLN A 187 5.78 2.41 -27.42
N PHE A 188 5.24 3.62 -27.48
CA PHE A 188 5.16 4.49 -26.31
C PHE A 188 4.11 3.95 -25.33
N ARG A 189 4.52 3.80 -24.07
CA ARG A 189 3.65 3.50 -22.93
C ARG A 189 3.53 4.75 -22.06
N PRO A 190 2.36 5.40 -22.02
CA PRO A 190 2.10 6.43 -21.02
C PRO A 190 2.38 5.86 -19.62
N ARG A 191 3.09 6.58 -18.76
CA ARG A 191 3.33 8.03 -18.78
C ARG A 191 4.64 8.49 -19.44
N ASN A 192 5.69 7.68 -19.37
CA ASN A 192 7.07 8.06 -19.73
C ASN A 192 7.95 6.81 -19.99
N ASP A 193 7.38 5.75 -20.55
CA ASP A 193 8.10 4.51 -20.83
C ASP A 193 7.97 4.13 -22.31
N ILE A 194 8.90 3.30 -22.77
CA ILE A 194 8.80 2.59 -24.06
C ILE A 194 8.70 1.10 -23.75
N GLU A 195 7.80 0.40 -24.43
CA GLU A 195 7.51 -1.00 -24.19
C GLU A 195 7.42 -1.84 -25.47
N VAL A 196 7.55 -3.16 -25.31
CA VAL A 196 7.25 -4.18 -26.31
C VAL A 196 6.24 -5.13 -25.68
N GLU A 197 5.05 -5.26 -26.25
CA GLU A 197 3.99 -6.16 -25.74
C GLU A 197 3.71 -6.01 -24.23
N GLY A 198 3.69 -4.76 -23.73
CA GLY A 198 3.47 -4.47 -22.31
C GLY A 198 4.70 -4.57 -21.41
N LYS A 199 5.87 -4.97 -21.95
CA LYS A 199 7.15 -5.10 -21.25
C LYS A 199 8.02 -3.87 -21.48
N LYS A 200 8.47 -3.22 -20.41
CA LYS A 200 9.32 -2.03 -20.48
C LYS A 200 10.69 -2.35 -21.07
N ILE A 201 11.12 -1.57 -22.06
CA ILE A 201 12.47 -1.62 -22.68
C ILE A 201 13.24 -0.30 -22.51
N SER A 202 12.54 0.79 -22.18
CA SER A 202 13.15 2.09 -21.89
C SER A 202 12.37 2.82 -20.81
N GLY A 203 13.08 3.39 -19.84
CA GLY A 203 12.53 4.41 -18.94
C GLY A 203 13.03 5.77 -19.36
N THR A 204 12.13 6.77 -19.38
CA THR A 204 12.47 8.14 -19.79
C THR A 204 12.09 9.15 -18.71
N GLY A 205 12.64 10.35 -18.81
CA GLY A 205 12.34 11.44 -17.90
C GLY A 205 12.97 12.73 -18.38
N GLY A 206 12.48 13.85 -17.89
CA GLY A 206 12.99 15.16 -18.29
C GLY A 206 12.88 16.21 -17.21
N VAL A 207 13.47 17.34 -17.53
CA VAL A 207 13.63 18.50 -16.66
C VAL A 207 13.71 19.76 -17.50
N PHE A 208 13.22 20.89 -16.97
CA PHE A 208 13.31 22.19 -17.62
C PHE A 208 14.15 23.15 -16.81
N GLU A 209 14.76 24.10 -17.52
CA GLU A 209 15.45 25.25 -16.98
C GLU A 209 15.21 26.44 -17.91
N GLY A 210 14.41 27.41 -17.47
CA GLY A 210 13.94 28.49 -18.33
C GLY A 210 13.18 27.96 -19.56
N ASN A 211 13.63 28.33 -20.76
CA ASN A 211 13.08 27.85 -22.03
C ASN A 211 13.74 26.55 -22.53
N ALA A 212 14.81 26.10 -21.88
CA ALA A 212 15.52 24.87 -22.25
C ALA A 212 14.98 23.68 -21.48
N PHE A 213 15.18 22.49 -22.04
CA PHE A 213 14.89 21.23 -21.39
C PHE A 213 15.96 20.20 -21.69
N LEU A 214 16.13 19.26 -20.76
CA LEU A 214 16.85 18.01 -20.96
C LEU A 214 15.84 16.89 -20.83
N TYR A 215 15.71 16.09 -21.88
CA TYR A 215 14.89 14.88 -21.88
C TYR A 215 15.76 13.68 -22.18
N GLN A 216 15.71 12.67 -21.32
CA GLN A 216 16.60 11.53 -21.36
C GLN A 216 15.86 10.21 -21.31
N GLY A 217 16.53 9.16 -21.77
CA GLY A 217 16.07 7.79 -21.59
C GLY A 217 17.19 6.77 -21.67
N THR A 218 16.88 5.57 -21.21
CA THR A 218 17.79 4.42 -21.22
C THR A 218 17.29 3.38 -22.20
N ILE A 219 18.16 2.80 -23.00
CA ILE A 219 17.84 1.61 -23.80
C ILE A 219 18.44 0.39 -23.11
N LEU A 220 17.56 -0.53 -22.69
CA LEU A 220 17.97 -1.78 -22.08
C LEU A 220 18.55 -2.71 -23.16
N MET A 221 19.86 -2.94 -23.13
CA MET A 221 20.58 -3.68 -24.17
C MET A 221 20.66 -5.18 -23.87
N ASP A 222 21.21 -5.56 -22.71
CA ASP A 222 21.29 -6.94 -22.20
C ASP A 222 21.37 -6.96 -20.66
N VAL A 223 20.23 -6.70 -20.01
CA VAL A 223 20.18 -6.38 -18.58
C VAL A 223 20.31 -7.61 -17.70
N ASN A 224 21.17 -7.54 -16.68
CA ASN A 224 21.14 -8.48 -15.57
C ASN A 224 20.01 -8.13 -14.59
N LEU A 225 18.85 -8.75 -14.80
CA LEU A 225 17.65 -8.50 -14.02
C LEU A 225 17.83 -8.75 -12.52
N GLU A 226 18.58 -9.79 -12.15
CA GLU A 226 18.83 -10.12 -10.75
C GLU A 226 19.67 -9.05 -10.05
N ARG A 227 20.78 -8.60 -10.67
CA ARG A 227 21.59 -7.48 -10.15
C ARG A 227 20.77 -6.21 -10.01
N MET A 228 19.98 -5.87 -11.03
CA MET A 228 19.07 -4.71 -10.98
C MET A 228 18.12 -4.77 -9.78
N LEU A 229 17.40 -5.88 -9.63
CA LEU A 229 16.40 -6.04 -8.60
C LEU A 229 17.03 -6.03 -7.19
N LYS A 230 18.19 -6.66 -7.00
CA LYS A 230 18.92 -6.66 -5.72
C LYS A 230 19.49 -5.30 -5.33
N SER A 231 19.78 -4.46 -6.32
CA SER A 231 20.33 -3.10 -6.10
C SER A 231 19.27 -2.12 -5.58
N LEU A 232 18.02 -2.34 -5.96
CA LEU A 232 16.89 -1.49 -5.58
C LEU A 232 16.20 -2.00 -4.31
N GLN A 233 15.65 -1.08 -3.53
CA GLN A 233 14.86 -1.37 -2.34
C GLN A 233 13.43 -1.79 -2.72
N ILE A 234 13.33 -2.90 -3.46
CA ILE A 234 12.05 -3.49 -3.86
C ILE A 234 11.60 -4.54 -2.84
N PRO A 235 10.29 -4.85 -2.81
CA PRO A 235 9.74 -6.01 -2.11
C PRO A 235 10.62 -7.24 -2.28
N VAL A 236 11.00 -7.89 -1.18
CA VAL A 236 11.93 -9.02 -1.19
C VAL A 236 11.42 -10.07 -2.17
N GLU A 237 10.10 -10.24 -2.33
CA GLU A 237 9.50 -11.30 -3.15
C GLU A 237 9.86 -11.25 -4.60
N LYS A 238 10.07 -10.03 -5.11
CA LYS A 238 10.58 -9.81 -6.45
C LYS A 238 12.01 -10.35 -6.64
N LEU A 239 12.71 -10.68 -5.55
CA LEU A 239 14.06 -11.26 -5.54
C LEU A 239 14.07 -12.80 -5.52
N THR A 240 12.93 -13.49 -5.32
CA THR A 240 12.90 -14.96 -5.51
C THR A 240 13.00 -15.33 -6.97
N SER A 241 13.30 -16.60 -7.25
CA SER A 241 13.20 -17.16 -8.60
C SER A 241 11.84 -16.93 -9.26
N LYS A 242 10.73 -17.03 -8.51
CA LYS A 242 9.38 -16.69 -9.01
C LYS A 242 9.21 -15.18 -9.24
N GLY A 243 9.68 -14.36 -8.31
CA GLY A 243 9.63 -12.90 -8.44
C GLY A 243 10.46 -12.34 -9.59
N ILE A 244 11.64 -12.91 -9.83
CA ILE A 244 12.51 -12.60 -10.96
C ILE A 244 11.79 -12.97 -12.26
N LYS A 245 11.21 -14.18 -12.36
CA LYS A 245 10.38 -14.57 -13.52
C LYS A 245 9.22 -13.60 -13.76
N SER A 246 8.50 -13.21 -12.70
CA SER A 246 7.43 -12.20 -12.81
C SER A 246 7.95 -10.80 -13.22
N ALA A 247 9.20 -10.46 -12.91
CA ALA A 247 9.83 -9.25 -13.42
C ALA A 247 10.23 -9.38 -14.89
N GLU A 248 10.60 -10.57 -15.38
CA GLU A 248 10.83 -10.86 -16.81
C GLU A 248 9.55 -10.70 -17.66
N ASP A 249 8.37 -10.85 -17.04
CA ASP A 249 7.09 -10.60 -17.70
C ASP A 249 6.76 -9.10 -17.82
N ARG A 250 7.55 -8.22 -17.19
CA ARG A 250 7.32 -6.77 -17.17
C ARG A 250 8.43 -5.94 -17.81
N ILE A 251 9.59 -6.54 -18.08
CA ILE A 251 10.77 -5.88 -18.63
C ILE A 251 11.35 -6.73 -19.76
N THR A 252 11.83 -6.07 -20.82
CA THR A 252 12.58 -6.71 -21.91
C THR A 252 13.79 -5.85 -22.31
N TRP A 253 14.60 -6.35 -23.23
CA TRP A 253 15.82 -5.69 -23.71
C TRP A 253 16.12 -6.05 -25.16
N VAL A 254 16.92 -5.22 -25.84
CA VAL A 254 17.15 -5.30 -27.29
C VAL A 254 17.64 -6.68 -27.70
N LYS A 255 18.67 -7.24 -27.04
CA LYS A 255 19.22 -8.56 -27.40
C LYS A 255 18.18 -9.69 -27.34
N ARG A 256 17.23 -9.62 -26.40
CA ARG A 256 16.15 -10.61 -26.26
C ARG A 256 15.17 -10.51 -27.42
N GLU A 257 14.82 -9.30 -27.84
CA GLU A 257 13.82 -9.05 -28.88
C GLU A 257 14.33 -9.36 -30.30
N ILE A 258 15.60 -9.08 -30.60
CA ILE A 258 16.16 -9.27 -31.95
C ILE A 258 17.16 -10.43 -32.07
N GLY A 259 17.43 -11.15 -30.98
CA GLY A 259 18.32 -12.32 -30.93
C GLY A 259 19.82 -12.03 -31.03
N ARG A 260 20.22 -10.75 -31.08
CA ARG A 260 21.63 -10.31 -31.11
C ARG A 260 21.80 -9.00 -30.33
N LEU A 261 23.00 -8.76 -29.81
CA LEU A 261 23.35 -7.46 -29.25
C LEU A 261 23.87 -6.57 -30.40
N PRO A 262 23.15 -5.48 -30.77
CA PRO A 262 23.64 -4.58 -31.81
C PRO A 262 24.79 -3.71 -31.29
N GLU A 263 25.64 -3.26 -32.21
CA GLU A 263 26.68 -2.27 -31.88
C GLU A 263 26.02 -0.93 -31.52
N LYS A 264 26.67 -0.14 -30.66
CA LYS A 264 26.11 1.14 -30.19
C LYS A 264 25.86 2.13 -31.34
N GLU A 265 26.70 2.11 -32.38
CA GLU A 265 26.55 2.95 -33.57
C GLU A 265 25.27 2.62 -34.34
N GLU A 266 24.84 1.35 -34.37
CA GLU A 266 23.55 0.97 -34.97
C GLU A 266 22.39 1.64 -34.21
N VAL A 267 22.46 1.63 -32.87
CA VAL A 267 21.45 2.25 -32.02
C VAL A 267 21.44 3.78 -32.18
N PHE A 268 22.62 4.41 -32.19
CA PHE A 268 22.76 5.86 -32.39
C PHE A 268 22.16 6.27 -33.74
N ASN A 269 22.54 5.59 -34.83
CA ASN A 269 22.06 5.89 -36.17
C ASN A 269 20.54 5.72 -36.28
N ALA A 270 19.96 4.67 -35.69
CA ALA A 270 18.52 4.48 -35.70
C ALA A 270 17.77 5.63 -35.00
N ILE A 271 18.29 6.13 -33.88
CA ILE A 271 17.71 7.27 -33.15
C ILE A 271 17.85 8.56 -33.97
N LEU A 272 19.03 8.83 -34.52
CA LEU A 272 19.29 10.01 -35.34
C LEU A 272 18.42 10.05 -36.60
N GLU A 273 18.26 8.91 -37.28
CA GLU A 273 17.34 8.80 -38.43
C GLU A 273 15.88 9.07 -38.03
N ALA A 274 15.43 8.49 -36.91
CA ALA A 274 14.06 8.71 -36.45
C ALA A 274 13.82 10.18 -36.07
N LEU A 275 14.78 10.82 -35.41
CA LEU A 275 14.73 12.25 -35.08
C LEU A 275 14.70 13.12 -36.35
N LYS A 276 15.48 12.76 -37.36
CA LYS A 276 15.47 13.43 -38.66
C LYS A 276 14.12 13.32 -39.36
N GLU A 277 13.54 12.13 -39.40
CA GLU A 277 12.26 11.87 -40.05
C GLU A 277 11.07 12.53 -39.33
N GLU A 278 11.01 12.45 -38.01
CA GLU A 278 9.85 12.89 -37.21
C GLU A 278 9.90 14.37 -36.82
N LEU A 279 11.10 14.90 -36.60
CA LEU A 279 11.29 16.27 -36.10
C LEU A 279 11.97 17.19 -37.12
N GLY A 280 12.36 16.68 -38.30
CA GLY A 280 13.05 17.47 -39.32
C GLY A 280 14.44 17.94 -38.87
N ILE A 281 15.05 17.23 -37.93
CA ILE A 281 16.36 17.56 -37.37
C ILE A 281 17.46 17.10 -38.33
N GLU A 282 18.45 17.94 -38.58
CA GLU A 282 19.67 17.60 -39.32
C GLU A 282 20.84 17.44 -38.33
N PRO A 283 21.15 16.20 -37.90
CA PRO A 283 22.19 15.97 -36.91
C PRO A 283 23.60 16.15 -37.51
N TYR A 284 24.51 16.76 -36.74
CA TYR A 284 25.93 16.81 -37.06
C TYR A 284 26.79 16.42 -35.85
N TRP A 285 27.81 15.59 -36.05
CA TRP A 285 28.71 15.20 -34.97
C TRP A 285 29.64 16.36 -34.57
N GLY A 286 29.79 16.55 -33.26
CA GLY A 286 30.67 17.56 -32.68
C GLY A 286 31.30 17.07 -31.37
N GLU A 287 31.97 18.00 -30.69
CA GLU A 287 32.62 17.76 -29.40
C GLU A 287 32.08 18.72 -28.34
N LEU A 288 32.46 18.47 -27.08
CA LEU A 288 32.26 19.43 -26.00
C LEU A 288 33.11 20.68 -26.28
N THR A 289 32.49 21.84 -26.13
CA THR A 289 33.13 23.16 -26.21
C THR A 289 34.02 23.39 -25.00
N LYS A 290 34.90 24.39 -25.09
CA LYS A 290 35.78 24.75 -23.97
C LYS A 290 35.00 25.20 -22.74
N GLU A 291 33.95 26.01 -22.93
CA GLU A 291 33.10 26.48 -21.83
C GLU A 291 32.37 25.31 -21.13
N GLU A 292 31.88 24.33 -21.91
CA GLU A 292 31.30 23.11 -21.34
C GLU A 292 32.31 22.31 -20.50
N LEU A 293 33.55 22.17 -20.99
CA LEU A 293 34.61 21.46 -20.27
C LEU A 293 35.04 22.20 -19.00
N GLU A 294 35.16 23.53 -19.04
CA GLU A 294 35.50 24.36 -17.89
C GLU A 294 34.43 24.25 -16.78
N LEU A 295 33.15 24.37 -17.14
CA LEU A 295 32.05 24.27 -16.19
C LEU A 295 31.86 22.83 -15.66
N PHE A 296 32.14 21.83 -16.51
CA PHE A 296 32.18 20.43 -16.09
C PHE A 296 33.24 20.18 -15.01
N GLU A 297 34.47 20.67 -15.22
CA GLU A 297 35.55 20.54 -14.25
C GLU A 297 35.23 21.25 -12.93
N GLU A 298 34.53 22.39 -12.97
CA GLU A 298 34.06 23.09 -11.77
C GLU A 298 33.01 22.28 -10.98
N LYS A 299 32.07 21.64 -11.69
CA LYS A 299 30.89 21.01 -11.05
C LYS A 299 31.07 19.54 -10.68
N LYS A 300 31.96 18.79 -11.34
CA LYS A 300 32.03 17.31 -11.18
C LYS A 300 32.20 16.83 -9.74
N ASP A 301 32.95 17.57 -8.92
CA ASP A 301 33.18 17.20 -7.53
C ASP A 301 31.94 17.42 -6.65
N TYR A 302 31.11 18.43 -6.97
CA TYR A 302 29.82 18.61 -6.31
C TYR A 302 28.89 17.42 -6.57
N PHE A 303 28.80 16.94 -7.81
CA PHE A 303 28.00 15.77 -8.17
C PHE A 303 28.54 14.44 -7.62
N LYS A 304 29.78 14.44 -7.11
CA LYS A 304 30.38 13.32 -6.38
C LYS A 304 30.13 13.39 -4.88
N SER A 305 29.77 14.55 -4.36
CA SER A 305 29.66 14.81 -2.92
C SER A 305 28.42 14.20 -2.29
N ASP A 306 28.51 13.89 -0.99
CA ASP A 306 27.35 13.51 -0.20
C ASP A 306 26.29 14.62 -0.14
N GLU A 307 26.72 15.88 -0.25
CA GLU A 307 25.83 17.02 -0.32
C GLU A 307 24.84 16.90 -1.48
N TRP A 308 25.25 16.38 -2.63
CA TRP A 308 24.35 16.14 -3.77
C TRP A 308 23.59 14.82 -3.65
N ILE A 309 24.32 13.73 -3.40
CA ILE A 309 23.77 12.36 -3.43
C ILE A 309 22.71 12.18 -2.34
N TYR A 310 22.96 12.68 -1.13
CA TYR A 310 22.09 12.53 0.05
C TYR A 310 21.34 13.82 0.45
N HIS A 311 21.23 14.81 -0.45
CA HIS A 311 20.59 16.09 -0.13
C HIS A 311 19.12 15.97 0.29
N VAL A 312 18.38 15.04 -0.32
CA VAL A 312 17.02 14.69 0.12
C VAL A 312 17.15 13.86 1.37
N LYS A 313 16.91 14.51 2.51
CA LYS A 313 16.95 13.85 3.81
C LYS A 313 15.90 12.74 3.87
N LYS A 314 16.30 11.64 4.49
CA LYS A 314 15.36 10.61 4.95
C LYS A 314 14.22 11.27 5.74
N ALA A 315 13.02 10.70 5.60
CA ALA A 315 11.87 10.97 6.47
C ALA A 315 12.34 11.17 7.92
N ILE A 316 11.89 12.24 8.59
CA ILE A 316 12.25 12.49 9.98
C ILE A 316 11.76 11.26 10.79
N THR A 317 12.67 10.59 11.49
CA THR A 317 12.32 9.43 12.32
C THR A 317 12.19 9.86 13.78
N GLY A 318 11.09 9.45 14.41
CA GLY A 318 10.83 9.67 15.83
C GLY A 318 9.35 9.51 16.13
N ASP A 319 9.03 9.12 17.36
CA ASP A 319 7.67 8.77 17.77
C ASP A 319 6.63 9.88 17.51
N GLU A 320 7.06 11.14 17.47
CA GLU A 320 6.19 12.32 17.29
C GLU A 320 6.06 12.79 15.83
N ILE A 321 6.67 12.07 14.86
CA ILE A 321 6.54 12.40 13.43
C ILE A 321 5.47 11.52 12.80
N LEU A 322 4.52 12.16 12.11
CA LEU A 322 3.48 11.47 11.36
C LEU A 322 4.00 11.11 9.97
N TYR A 323 3.79 9.86 9.55
CA TYR A 323 4.24 9.36 8.25
C TYR A 323 3.06 8.89 7.38
N GLY A 324 3.12 9.17 6.09
CA GLY A 324 2.08 8.81 5.12
C GLY A 324 2.65 8.51 3.74
N ILE A 325 2.05 7.54 3.06
CA ILE A 325 2.29 7.26 1.64
C ILE A 325 1.00 7.48 0.87
N TYR A 326 1.07 8.31 -0.16
CA TYR A 326 -0.02 8.57 -1.08
C TYR A 326 0.43 8.21 -2.50
N ARG A 327 -0.36 7.40 -3.22
CA ARG A 327 -0.07 7.08 -4.63
C ARG A 327 -1.16 7.61 -5.55
N CYS A 328 -0.71 8.20 -6.65
CA CYS A 328 -1.56 8.74 -7.69
C CYS A 328 -0.96 8.39 -9.08
N PRO A 329 -1.69 8.62 -10.19
CA PRO A 329 -1.15 8.39 -11.54
C PRO A 329 0.13 9.18 -11.84
N GLY A 330 0.39 10.27 -11.12
CA GLY A 330 1.58 11.10 -11.23
C GLY A 330 2.78 10.68 -10.38
N GLY A 331 2.64 9.62 -9.57
CA GLY A 331 3.71 9.06 -8.73
C GLY A 331 3.28 8.75 -7.30
N THR A 332 4.25 8.31 -6.51
CA THR A 332 4.19 8.04 -5.09
C THR A 332 4.76 9.22 -4.31
N PHE A 333 3.99 9.74 -3.36
CA PHE A 333 4.40 10.70 -2.36
C PHE A 333 4.67 9.96 -1.04
N ARG A 334 5.79 10.28 -0.41
CA ARG A 334 6.17 9.87 0.94
C ARG A 334 6.27 11.14 1.78
N VAL A 335 5.33 11.34 2.69
CA VAL A 335 5.24 12.57 3.48
C VAL A 335 5.51 12.29 4.94
N SER A 336 6.40 13.09 5.52
CA SER A 336 6.69 13.10 6.95
C SER A 336 6.34 14.47 7.53
N ALA A 337 5.50 14.51 8.55
CA ALA A 337 5.02 15.75 9.15
C ALA A 337 5.31 15.77 10.66
N LYS A 338 6.05 16.78 11.11
CA LYS A 338 6.23 17.08 12.52
C LYS A 338 5.18 18.09 12.94
N VAL A 339 4.34 17.70 13.90
CA VAL A 339 3.24 18.54 14.39
C VAL A 339 3.41 18.77 15.87
N ASP A 340 3.20 20.00 16.32
CA ASP A 340 3.04 20.28 17.74
C ASP A 340 1.69 19.71 18.21
N PRO A 341 1.69 18.69 19.09
CA PRO A 341 0.48 18.01 19.49
C PRO A 341 -0.44 18.84 20.41
N GLN A 342 0.07 19.92 21.01
CA GLN A 342 -0.73 20.81 21.87
C GLN A 342 -1.38 21.92 21.05
N THR A 343 -0.60 22.56 20.19
CA THR A 343 -1.09 23.70 19.39
C THR A 343 -1.69 23.27 18.05
N LYS A 344 -1.54 21.99 17.67
CA LYS A 344 -1.93 21.44 16.36
C LYS A 344 -1.36 22.28 15.20
N VAL A 345 -0.11 22.70 15.34
CA VAL A 345 0.64 23.46 14.34
C VAL A 345 1.64 22.54 13.64
N LEU A 346 1.60 22.54 12.31
CA LEU A 346 2.59 21.89 11.46
C LEU A 346 3.93 22.62 11.61
N GLN A 347 4.87 22.04 12.34
CA GLN A 347 6.20 22.63 12.54
C GLN A 347 7.08 22.43 11.30
N GLN A 348 6.95 21.28 10.65
CA GLN A 348 7.72 20.91 9.47
C GLN A 348 6.99 19.82 8.69
N VAL A 349 7.08 19.87 7.37
CA VAL A 349 6.70 18.78 6.47
C VAL A 349 7.87 18.49 5.54
N ILE A 350 8.10 17.22 5.23
CA ILE A 350 9.04 16.75 4.22
C ILE A 350 8.26 15.90 3.23
N ILE A 351 8.38 16.20 1.94
CA ILE A 351 7.65 15.59 0.84
C ILE A 351 8.67 14.99 -0.13
N ASN A 352 8.76 13.66 -0.15
CA ASN A 352 9.62 12.91 -1.06
C ASN A 352 8.78 12.09 -2.03
N GLY A 353 9.36 11.63 -3.14
CA GLY A 353 8.63 10.77 -4.06
C GLY A 353 9.29 10.57 -5.42
N ASP A 354 8.62 9.78 -6.27
CA ASP A 354 9.05 9.44 -7.64
C ASP A 354 8.32 10.25 -8.72
N PHE A 355 7.87 11.45 -8.39
CA PHE A 355 7.13 12.33 -9.30
C PHE A 355 8.04 13.19 -10.19
N PHE A 356 7.44 13.78 -11.23
CA PHE A 356 8.07 14.75 -12.12
C PHE A 356 7.38 16.09 -11.97
N ILE A 357 8.15 17.13 -11.64
CA ILE A 357 7.65 18.47 -11.38
C ILE A 357 8.66 19.55 -11.82
N ASN A 358 8.14 20.66 -12.30
CA ASN A 358 8.88 21.86 -12.67
C ASN A 358 8.13 23.10 -12.15
N PRO A 359 8.79 24.06 -11.47
CA PRO A 359 10.21 24.08 -11.11
C PRO A 359 10.58 23.02 -10.06
N LYS A 360 11.83 22.52 -10.09
CA LYS A 360 12.32 21.51 -9.12
C LYS A 360 12.15 21.95 -7.66
N ARG A 361 12.36 23.26 -7.41
CA ARG A 361 12.29 23.88 -6.08
C ARG A 361 10.87 23.94 -5.53
N LEU A 362 9.83 23.76 -6.35
CA LEU A 362 8.44 23.93 -5.93
C LEU A 362 8.09 23.12 -4.67
N ILE A 363 8.63 21.91 -4.52
CA ILE A 363 8.42 21.09 -3.33
C ILE A 363 9.04 21.73 -2.08
N TYR A 364 10.28 22.19 -2.15
CA TYR A 364 10.94 22.88 -1.04
C TYR A 364 10.26 24.21 -0.70
N ASP A 365 9.78 24.94 -1.72
CA ASP A 365 9.02 26.17 -1.51
C ASP A 365 7.68 25.87 -0.81
N LEU A 366 7.01 24.77 -1.18
CA LEU A 366 5.79 24.32 -0.53
C LEU A 366 6.07 23.91 0.93
N GLU A 367 7.10 23.11 1.19
CA GLU A 367 7.51 22.73 2.55
C GLU A 367 7.78 23.96 3.43
N ALA A 368 8.51 24.95 2.90
CA ALA A 368 8.79 26.20 3.59
C ALA A 368 7.53 27.03 3.82
N TYR A 369 6.63 27.11 2.83
CA TYR A 369 5.37 27.86 2.92
C TYR A 369 4.38 27.28 3.95
N LEU A 370 4.42 25.96 4.14
CA LEU A 370 3.58 25.25 5.11
C LEU A 370 4.16 25.24 6.53
N LYS A 371 5.41 25.67 6.72
CA LYS A 371 6.04 25.74 8.04
C LYS A 371 5.25 26.64 8.99
N HIS A 372 5.07 26.19 10.23
CA HIS A 372 4.34 26.88 11.29
C HIS A 372 2.85 27.17 10.95
N THR A 373 2.25 26.33 10.12
CA THR A 373 0.84 26.46 9.73
C THR A 373 -0.07 25.70 10.70
N PRO A 374 -1.16 26.28 11.22
CA PRO A 374 -2.20 25.52 11.92
C PRO A 374 -2.77 24.40 11.04
N VAL A 375 -2.85 23.17 11.53
CA VAL A 375 -3.22 21.98 10.72
C VAL A 375 -4.53 22.17 9.94
N GLN A 376 -5.51 22.85 10.51
CA GLN A 376 -6.80 23.14 9.86
C GLN A 376 -6.70 24.07 8.63
N GLU A 377 -5.66 24.90 8.54
CA GLU A 377 -5.42 25.81 7.42
C GLU A 377 -4.49 25.20 6.35
N VAL A 378 -3.88 24.03 6.61
CA VAL A 378 -2.88 23.43 5.71
C VAL A 378 -3.44 23.21 4.31
N GLU A 379 -4.62 22.59 4.18
CA GLU A 379 -5.25 22.37 2.88
C GLU A 379 -5.46 23.69 2.13
N LYS A 380 -6.03 24.69 2.80
CA LYS A 380 -6.29 26.00 2.21
C LYS A 380 -5.00 26.67 1.74
N ARG A 381 -3.94 26.61 2.56
CA ARG A 381 -2.63 27.18 2.22
C ARG A 381 -1.96 26.46 1.06
N ILE A 382 -2.08 25.14 0.95
CA ILE A 382 -1.61 24.41 -0.25
C ILE A 382 -2.33 24.96 -1.49
N ARG A 383 -3.66 25.09 -1.42
CA ARG A 383 -4.45 25.63 -2.55
C ARG A 383 -4.10 27.08 -2.88
N GLU A 384 -3.82 27.91 -1.89
CA GLU A 384 -3.35 29.31 -2.08
C GLU A 384 -1.95 29.35 -2.71
N PHE A 385 -1.02 28.51 -2.23
CA PHE A 385 0.34 28.41 -2.77
C PHE A 385 0.35 28.15 -4.28
N PHE A 386 -0.51 27.23 -4.75
CA PHE A 386 -0.64 26.87 -6.16
C PHE A 386 -1.50 27.84 -6.99
N LYS A 387 -2.28 28.73 -6.38
CA LYS A 387 -2.97 29.81 -7.12
C LYS A 387 -2.00 30.91 -7.57
N GLU A 388 -0.95 31.14 -6.79
CA GLU A 388 0.03 32.19 -7.03
C GLU A 388 1.23 31.72 -7.88
N ARG A 389 1.29 30.42 -8.21
CA ARG A 389 2.45 29.78 -8.84
C ARG A 389 2.02 28.84 -9.93
N GLU A 390 2.58 29.02 -11.11
CA GLU A 390 2.47 28.04 -12.18
C GLU A 390 3.46 26.89 -11.96
N PHE A 391 3.03 25.68 -12.29
CA PHE A 391 3.91 24.52 -12.30
C PHE A 391 3.55 23.60 -13.45
N GLU A 392 4.55 22.88 -13.94
CA GLU A 392 4.36 21.78 -14.87
C GLU A 392 4.67 20.46 -14.18
N SER A 393 3.89 19.45 -14.52
CA SER A 393 4.05 18.10 -14.03
C SER A 393 3.51 17.15 -15.10
N VAL A 394 3.52 15.86 -14.81
CA VAL A 394 2.82 14.90 -15.68
C VAL A 394 1.79 14.19 -14.82
N ASN A 395 0.53 14.11 -15.22
CA ASN A 395 -0.53 13.43 -14.44
C ASN A 395 -0.58 13.78 -12.92
N LEU A 396 -0.19 14.99 -12.49
CA LEU A 396 -0.34 15.46 -11.11
C LEU A 396 -1.28 16.65 -11.04
N THR A 397 -2.09 16.67 -9.99
CA THR A 397 -3.05 17.74 -9.70
C THR A 397 -2.73 18.39 -8.36
N VAL A 398 -3.30 19.58 -8.10
CA VAL A 398 -3.20 20.22 -6.78
C VAL A 398 -3.81 19.35 -5.67
N ASP A 399 -4.88 18.61 -5.99
CA ASP A 399 -5.53 17.69 -5.04
C ASP A 399 -4.59 16.55 -4.62
N ASP A 400 -3.67 16.11 -5.48
CA ASP A 400 -2.67 15.10 -5.11
C ASP A 400 -1.72 15.61 -4.03
N PHE A 401 -1.29 16.88 -4.08
CA PHE A 401 -0.46 17.49 -3.04
C PHE A 401 -1.24 17.67 -1.73
N VAL A 402 -2.51 18.09 -1.83
CA VAL A 402 -3.40 18.21 -0.68
C VAL A 402 -3.56 16.84 -0.01
N GLU A 403 -3.92 15.81 -0.76
CA GLU A 403 -4.10 14.46 -0.22
C GLU A 403 -2.81 13.90 0.35
N ALA A 404 -1.67 14.06 -0.33
CA ALA A 404 -0.37 13.61 0.15
C ALA A 404 -0.01 14.22 1.52
N VAL A 405 -0.19 15.53 1.69
CA VAL A 405 0.14 16.23 2.95
C VAL A 405 -0.91 15.98 4.03
N MET A 406 -2.20 15.96 3.66
CA MET A 406 -3.28 15.76 4.63
C MET A 406 -3.36 14.32 5.12
N PHE A 407 -2.94 13.33 4.32
CA PHE A 407 -2.99 11.91 4.69
C PHE A 407 -2.32 11.60 6.05
N PRO A 408 -1.05 11.97 6.32
CA PRO A 408 -0.48 11.80 7.65
C PRO A 408 -1.12 12.71 8.70
N LEU A 409 -1.54 13.93 8.35
CA LEU A 409 -2.12 14.88 9.31
C LEU A 409 -3.49 14.44 9.86
N ARG A 410 -4.31 13.74 9.05
CA ARG A 410 -5.60 13.18 9.49
C ARG A 410 -5.46 12.22 10.68
N LYS A 411 -4.27 11.64 10.90
CA LYS A 411 -4.00 10.78 12.07
C LYS A 411 -4.14 11.54 13.38
N LEU A 412 -3.98 12.87 13.39
CA LEU A 412 -4.19 13.71 14.59
C LEU A 412 -5.63 13.63 15.11
N GLU A 413 -6.61 13.31 14.25
CA GLU A 413 -7.97 13.07 14.69
C GLU A 413 -8.07 11.92 15.71
N ALA A 414 -7.13 10.96 15.66
CA ALA A 414 -7.05 9.85 16.59
C ALA A 414 -6.63 10.29 18.00
N GLN A 415 -5.87 11.38 18.10
CA GLN A 415 -5.46 11.96 19.39
C GLN A 415 -6.70 12.45 20.16
N ASP A 416 -7.67 13.03 19.46
CA ASP A 416 -8.94 13.46 20.06
C ASP A 416 -9.78 12.28 20.59
N LEU A 417 -9.44 11.05 20.19
CA LEU A 417 -10.05 9.80 20.64
C LEU A 417 -9.24 9.12 21.76
N GLY A 418 -8.17 9.76 22.24
CA GLY A 418 -7.34 9.28 23.35
C GLY A 418 -6.16 8.39 22.96
N ILE A 419 -5.83 8.27 21.67
CA ILE A 419 -4.57 7.64 21.25
C ILE A 419 -3.41 8.57 21.61
N ASP A 420 -2.36 8.00 22.20
CA ASP A 420 -1.16 8.75 22.59
C ASP A 420 -0.51 9.35 21.34
N LYS A 421 -0.01 10.59 21.45
CA LYS A 421 0.66 11.30 20.34
C LYS A 421 1.82 10.51 19.73
N LYS A 422 2.52 9.69 20.52
CA LYS A 422 3.63 8.83 20.09
C LYS A 422 3.17 7.58 19.34
N LYS A 423 1.88 7.26 19.44
CA LYS A 423 1.25 6.06 18.88
C LYS A 423 0.39 6.36 17.65
N LEU A 424 0.34 7.62 17.18
CA LEU A 424 -0.53 8.02 16.08
C LEU A 424 -0.23 7.30 14.76
N ASN A 425 1.01 6.86 14.55
CA ASN A 425 1.36 6.05 13.37
C ASN A 425 0.80 4.62 13.40
N ARG A 426 0.28 4.14 14.54
CA ARG A 426 -0.53 2.90 14.58
C ARG A 426 -1.83 3.05 13.79
N VAL A 427 -2.27 4.27 13.53
CA VAL A 427 -3.25 4.53 12.47
C VAL A 427 -2.47 4.69 11.17
N ILE A 428 -2.59 3.71 10.27
CA ILE A 428 -1.93 3.75 8.98
C ILE A 428 -2.52 4.89 8.13
N GLY A 429 -3.85 5.01 8.11
CA GLY A 429 -4.55 6.10 7.43
C GLY A 429 -6.05 5.86 7.28
N SER A 430 -6.71 6.78 6.59
CA SER A 430 -8.13 6.74 6.25
C SER A 430 -8.30 7.01 4.76
N ILE A 431 -9.05 6.16 4.06
CA ILE A 431 -9.33 6.27 2.62
C ILE A 431 -10.80 6.60 2.41
N GLY A 432 -11.06 7.56 1.51
CA GLY A 432 -12.42 7.93 1.09
C GLY A 432 -13.18 8.80 2.09
N GLY A 433 -12.51 9.36 3.10
CA GLY A 433 -13.10 10.26 4.08
C GLY A 433 -12.20 10.54 5.28
N GLY A 434 -12.67 11.42 6.18
CA GLY A 434 -11.99 11.70 7.44
C GLY A 434 -11.98 10.49 8.38
N LEU A 435 -11.00 10.45 9.29
CA LEU A 435 -10.82 9.29 10.19
C LEU A 435 -12.05 9.09 11.08
N LYS A 436 -12.52 10.14 11.76
CA LYS A 436 -13.69 10.05 12.66
C LYS A 436 -14.98 9.72 11.92
N GLU A 437 -15.15 10.26 10.72
CA GLU A 437 -16.33 10.02 9.89
C GLU A 437 -16.41 8.55 9.49
N ASN A 438 -15.31 8.01 8.96
CA ASN A 438 -15.25 6.62 8.53
C ASN A 438 -15.44 5.66 9.71
N ILE A 439 -14.85 5.92 10.89
CA ILE A 439 -15.08 5.10 12.09
C ILE A 439 -16.57 5.09 12.47
N LYS A 440 -17.25 6.24 12.46
CA LYS A 440 -18.69 6.32 12.77
C LYS A 440 -19.52 5.49 11.79
N LYS A 441 -19.21 5.57 10.50
CA LYS A 441 -19.91 4.85 9.42
C LYS A 441 -19.53 3.36 9.34
N ALA A 442 -18.40 2.95 9.92
CA ALA A 442 -17.88 1.60 9.77
C ALA A 442 -18.90 0.52 10.16
N LYS A 443 -19.22 -0.37 9.21
CA LYS A 443 -20.12 -1.51 9.39
C LYS A 443 -19.38 -2.83 9.46
N VAL A 444 -18.18 -2.90 8.90
CA VAL A 444 -17.37 -4.11 8.78
C VAL A 444 -16.04 -3.93 9.50
N MET A 445 -15.54 -4.98 10.17
CA MET A 445 -14.20 -5.02 10.75
C MET A 445 -13.41 -6.16 10.10
N LEU A 446 -12.28 -5.85 9.49
CA LEU A 446 -11.41 -6.82 8.83
C LEU A 446 -10.21 -7.09 9.74
N LEU A 447 -9.98 -8.38 10.04
CA LEU A 447 -8.95 -8.85 10.96
C LEU A 447 -8.05 -9.86 10.22
N PRO A 448 -6.72 -9.79 10.34
CA PRO A 448 -5.86 -10.67 9.57
C PRO A 448 -5.71 -12.03 10.27
N TYR A 449 -5.71 -13.12 9.50
CA TYR A 449 -5.53 -14.46 10.06
C TYR A 449 -4.20 -14.65 10.80
N CYS A 450 -3.16 -13.92 10.41
CA CYS A 450 -1.84 -13.98 11.04
C CYS A 450 -1.83 -13.46 12.47
N ALA A 451 -2.87 -12.73 12.89
CA ALA A 451 -3.06 -12.31 14.28
C ALA A 451 -3.82 -13.35 15.14
N LYS A 452 -4.31 -14.44 14.54
CA LYS A 452 -4.74 -15.61 15.31
C LYS A 452 -3.48 -16.40 15.71
N PRO A 453 -3.51 -17.21 16.78
CA PRO A 453 -2.41 -18.11 17.10
C PRO A 453 -2.37 -19.33 16.17
N THR A 454 -1.24 -20.03 16.10
CA THR A 454 -1.09 -21.26 15.27
C THR A 454 -1.92 -22.43 15.79
N TRP A 455 -2.20 -22.48 17.10
CA TRP A 455 -3.08 -23.47 17.70
C TRP A 455 -4.57 -23.19 17.47
N CYS A 456 -4.93 -22.04 16.91
CA CYS A 456 -6.32 -21.65 16.74
C CYS A 456 -6.97 -22.42 15.59
N ASP A 457 -7.99 -23.24 15.89
CA ASP A 457 -8.77 -23.96 14.87
C ASP A 457 -9.45 -23.03 13.85
N TYR A 458 -9.63 -21.76 14.20
CA TYR A 458 -10.20 -20.72 13.33
C TYR A 458 -9.16 -19.94 12.54
N ARG A 459 -7.87 -20.27 12.64
CA ARG A 459 -6.79 -19.50 11.97
C ARG A 459 -7.11 -19.31 10.49
N HIS A 460 -7.45 -20.39 9.79
CA HIS A 460 -7.69 -20.38 8.35
C HIS A 460 -9.18 -20.29 7.97
N THR A 461 -10.00 -19.75 8.88
CA THR A 461 -11.42 -19.49 8.62
C THR A 461 -11.72 -18.01 8.74
N ASP A 462 -12.77 -17.58 8.07
CA ASP A 462 -13.28 -16.20 8.07
C ASP A 462 -13.96 -15.76 9.37
N ASP A 463 -14.13 -16.67 10.32
CA ASP A 463 -14.82 -16.44 11.60
C ASP A 463 -13.91 -16.62 12.82
N CYS A 464 -14.35 -16.22 14.01
CA CYS A 464 -13.64 -16.43 15.28
C CYS A 464 -14.57 -16.96 16.35
N GLY A 465 -14.18 -18.05 17.00
CA GLY A 465 -14.88 -18.59 18.17
C GLY A 465 -14.74 -17.78 19.46
N GLU A 466 -14.21 -16.55 19.47
CA GLU A 466 -14.12 -15.67 20.66
C GLU A 466 -13.65 -16.35 21.96
N CYS A 467 -12.72 -17.30 21.88
CA CYS A 467 -12.32 -18.13 23.01
C CYS A 467 -11.63 -17.36 24.15
N GLY A 468 -11.26 -16.10 23.91
CA GLY A 468 -10.51 -15.25 24.83
C GLY A 468 -9.00 -15.54 24.86
N GLY A 469 -8.49 -16.33 23.91
CA GLY A 469 -7.09 -16.73 23.86
C GLY A 469 -6.20 -15.90 22.94
N CYS A 470 -6.72 -14.88 22.25
CA CYS A 470 -5.96 -13.99 21.38
C CYS A 470 -6.66 -12.65 21.16
N THR A 471 -5.91 -11.67 20.68
CA THR A 471 -6.38 -10.29 20.43
C THR A 471 -7.46 -10.22 19.33
N VAL A 472 -7.42 -11.10 18.32
CA VAL A 472 -8.50 -11.22 17.31
C VAL A 472 -9.84 -11.52 17.97
N GLY A 473 -9.88 -12.42 18.97
CA GLY A 473 -11.12 -12.75 19.68
C GLY A 473 -11.68 -11.58 20.47
N ASP A 474 -10.82 -10.69 20.99
CA ASP A 474 -11.25 -9.47 21.68
C ASP A 474 -11.84 -8.45 20.71
N LEU A 475 -11.25 -8.30 19.51
CA LEU A 475 -11.77 -7.41 18.49
C LEU A 475 -13.07 -7.92 17.84
N TYR A 476 -13.24 -9.24 17.65
CA TYR A 476 -14.53 -9.82 17.25
C TYR A 476 -15.64 -9.42 18.23
N ARG A 477 -15.39 -9.61 19.53
CA ARG A 477 -16.34 -9.23 20.59
C ARG A 477 -16.64 -7.75 20.54
N MET A 478 -15.62 -6.91 20.38
CA MET A 478 -15.75 -5.46 20.31
C MET A 478 -16.57 -5.02 19.08
N ALA A 479 -16.35 -5.64 17.92
CA ALA A 479 -17.11 -5.38 16.70
C ALA A 479 -18.59 -5.69 16.91
N TYR A 480 -18.91 -6.85 17.49
CA TYR A 480 -20.29 -7.23 17.80
C TYR A 480 -20.96 -6.26 18.78
N GLU A 481 -20.27 -5.85 19.85
CA GLU A 481 -20.79 -4.85 20.81
C GLU A 481 -21.17 -3.53 20.14
N ARG A 482 -20.50 -3.20 19.02
CA ARG A 482 -20.68 -1.97 18.24
C ARG A 482 -21.52 -2.19 16.97
N GLY A 483 -22.18 -3.34 16.84
CA GLY A 483 -23.08 -3.66 15.72
C GLY A 483 -22.39 -3.83 14.37
N MET A 484 -21.10 -4.12 14.38
CA MET A 484 -20.27 -4.35 13.19
C MET A 484 -20.22 -5.84 12.83
N ILE A 485 -19.77 -6.13 11.62
CA ILE A 485 -19.56 -7.47 11.07
C ILE A 485 -18.05 -7.74 11.07
N PRO A 486 -17.50 -8.47 12.04
CA PRO A 486 -16.10 -8.87 12.02
C PRO A 486 -15.88 -10.03 11.05
N ILE A 487 -14.83 -9.94 10.23
CA ILE A 487 -14.43 -10.95 9.24
C ILE A 487 -12.92 -11.13 9.34
N THR A 488 -12.47 -12.38 9.42
CA THR A 488 -11.05 -12.72 9.36
C THR A 488 -10.65 -12.90 7.90
N ILE A 489 -9.71 -12.11 7.43
CA ILE A 489 -9.15 -12.25 6.09
C ILE A 489 -8.08 -13.33 6.11
N THR A 490 -8.28 -14.40 5.33
CA THR A 490 -7.39 -15.58 5.27
C THR A 490 -6.52 -15.62 4.01
N SER A 491 -6.92 -14.90 2.95
CA SER A 491 -6.15 -14.76 1.72
C SER A 491 -6.36 -13.39 1.07
N PHE A 492 -5.51 -13.07 0.08
CA PHE A 492 -5.65 -11.82 -0.67
C PHE A 492 -6.88 -11.81 -1.59
N GLU A 493 -7.27 -12.95 -2.16
CA GLU A 493 -8.47 -13.10 -2.97
C GLU A 493 -9.72 -12.82 -2.12
N MET A 494 -9.76 -13.40 -0.91
CA MET A 494 -10.84 -13.14 0.04
C MET A 494 -10.92 -11.65 0.39
N LEU A 495 -9.79 -10.99 0.63
CA LEU A 495 -9.77 -9.55 0.89
C LEU A 495 -10.42 -8.76 -0.25
N ARG A 496 -10.04 -9.06 -1.50
CA ARG A 496 -10.59 -8.40 -2.69
C ARG A 496 -12.11 -8.57 -2.74
N ASP A 497 -12.58 -9.80 -2.58
CA ASP A 497 -14.00 -10.12 -2.69
C ASP A 497 -14.82 -9.47 -1.56
N VAL A 498 -14.28 -9.42 -0.33
CA VAL A 498 -14.90 -8.71 0.81
C VAL A 498 -14.90 -7.20 0.61
N LEU A 499 -13.85 -6.61 0.04
CA LEU A 499 -13.80 -5.17 -0.25
C LEU A 499 -14.79 -4.80 -1.37
N GLN A 500 -14.93 -5.64 -2.39
CA GLN A 500 -15.93 -5.47 -3.43
C GLN A 500 -17.34 -5.56 -2.85
N TRP A 501 -17.62 -6.57 -2.03
CA TRP A 501 -18.89 -6.71 -1.31
C TRP A 501 -19.18 -5.49 -0.42
N CYS A 502 -18.17 -4.94 0.27
CA CYS A 502 -18.31 -3.69 1.01
C CYS A 502 -18.74 -2.55 0.07
N GLY A 503 -18.12 -2.43 -1.11
CA GLY A 503 -18.41 -1.38 -2.08
C GLY A 503 -19.83 -1.46 -2.62
N GLU A 504 -20.25 -2.65 -3.07
CA GLU A 504 -21.59 -2.92 -3.58
C GLU A 504 -22.70 -2.60 -2.57
N ASN A 505 -22.40 -2.71 -1.27
CA ASN A 505 -23.34 -2.41 -0.18
C ASN A 505 -23.14 -1.02 0.45
N GLY A 506 -22.19 -0.22 -0.04
CA GLY A 506 -21.83 1.08 0.53
C GLY A 506 -21.30 1.01 1.96
N TYR A 507 -20.71 -0.10 2.35
CA TYR A 507 -20.16 -0.33 3.69
C TYR A 507 -18.79 0.30 3.84
N THR A 508 -18.63 1.04 4.94
CA THR A 508 -17.32 1.47 5.43
C THR A 508 -16.72 0.39 6.32
N TYR A 509 -15.41 0.18 6.26
CA TYR A 509 -14.72 -0.85 7.05
C TYR A 509 -13.60 -0.29 7.94
N ILE A 510 -13.23 -1.05 8.98
CA ILE A 510 -11.98 -0.84 9.72
C ILE A 510 -11.13 -2.09 9.51
N GLY A 511 -9.98 -1.93 8.86
CA GLY A 511 -9.05 -3.01 8.57
C GLY A 511 -7.82 -2.97 9.48
N HIS A 512 -7.32 -4.16 9.83
CA HIS A 512 -6.07 -4.33 10.56
C HIS A 512 -5.06 -5.03 9.65
N CYS A 513 -3.92 -4.40 9.41
CA CYS A 513 -2.84 -4.95 8.60
C CYS A 513 -1.53 -4.25 8.93
N CYS A 514 -0.39 -4.83 8.59
CA CYS A 514 0.88 -4.12 8.76
C CYS A 514 1.04 -3.01 7.72
N TYR A 515 1.83 -1.99 8.04
CA TYR A 515 2.10 -0.87 7.13
C TYR A 515 2.65 -1.34 5.77
N GLU A 516 3.53 -2.33 5.75
CA GLU A 516 4.09 -2.88 4.51
C GLU A 516 3.04 -3.55 3.63
N PHE A 517 2.07 -4.27 4.24
CA PHE A 517 0.94 -4.84 3.51
C PHE A 517 0.09 -3.74 2.89
N TYR A 518 -0.24 -2.71 3.66
CA TYR A 518 -0.96 -1.54 3.16
C TYR A 518 -0.23 -0.88 1.99
N GLU A 519 1.06 -0.62 2.14
CA GLU A 519 1.88 -0.03 1.10
C GLU A 519 1.91 -0.92 -0.14
N LYS A 520 2.24 -2.21 -0.04
CA LYS A 520 2.35 -3.06 -1.23
C LYS A 520 1.02 -3.32 -1.93
N ARG A 521 -0.09 -3.32 -1.19
CA ARG A 521 -1.43 -3.61 -1.71
C ARG A 521 -2.30 -2.36 -1.85
N TYR A 522 -1.70 -1.17 -1.86
CA TYR A 522 -2.41 0.10 -1.98
C TYR A 522 -3.45 0.14 -3.11
N GLU A 523 -3.13 -0.44 -4.27
CA GLU A 523 -4.02 -0.45 -5.43
C GLU A 523 -5.37 -1.13 -5.18
N ILE A 524 -5.44 -2.18 -4.35
CA ILE A 524 -6.75 -2.81 -4.05
C ILE A 524 -7.60 -1.90 -3.16
N PHE A 525 -7.00 -1.13 -2.25
CA PHE A 525 -7.73 -0.19 -1.41
C PHE A 525 -8.18 1.05 -2.18
N LYS A 526 -7.39 1.48 -3.17
CA LYS A 526 -7.82 2.51 -4.12
C LYS A 526 -9.02 2.03 -4.95
N LYS A 527 -8.97 0.80 -5.48
CA LYS A 527 -10.12 0.18 -6.17
C LYS A 527 -11.34 0.02 -5.25
N ALA A 528 -11.13 -0.36 -4.00
CA ALA A 528 -12.20 -0.46 -3.01
C ALA A 528 -12.94 0.88 -2.84
N LYS A 529 -12.19 2.00 -2.78
CA LYS A 529 -12.79 3.35 -2.79
C LYS A 529 -13.59 3.62 -4.06
N GLU A 530 -13.09 3.23 -5.23
CA GLU A 530 -13.81 3.36 -6.51
C GLU A 530 -15.10 2.53 -6.54
N TRP A 531 -15.12 1.37 -5.87
CA TRP A 531 -16.33 0.56 -5.66
C TRP A 531 -17.26 1.12 -4.58
N GLY A 532 -16.87 2.17 -3.84
CA GLY A 532 -17.67 2.79 -2.78
C GLY A 532 -17.34 2.31 -1.35
N ALA A 533 -16.31 1.48 -1.17
CA ALA A 533 -15.86 1.01 0.13
C ALA A 533 -14.81 1.96 0.74
N ASN A 534 -15.23 2.79 1.69
CA ASN A 534 -14.32 3.62 2.48
C ASN A 534 -13.72 2.83 3.65
N GLY A 535 -12.53 3.20 4.11
CA GLY A 535 -11.80 2.40 5.08
C GLY A 535 -10.91 3.20 6.03
N VAL A 536 -10.72 2.66 7.24
CA VAL A 536 -9.69 3.06 8.19
C VAL A 536 -8.75 1.89 8.42
N PHE A 537 -7.45 2.16 8.49
CA PHE A 537 -6.43 1.13 8.64
C PHE A 537 -5.66 1.31 9.95
N LEU A 538 -5.58 0.21 10.70
CA LEU A 538 -4.81 0.11 11.93
C LEU A 538 -3.68 -0.88 11.73
N ASP A 539 -2.52 -0.48 12.22
CA ASP A 539 -1.30 -1.27 12.19
C ASP A 539 -1.41 -2.47 13.14
N ILE A 540 -0.54 -3.45 12.95
CA ILE A 540 -0.45 -4.66 13.78
C ILE A 540 0.95 -4.80 14.36
N GLU A 541 1.03 -5.46 15.52
CA GLU A 541 2.27 -5.61 16.28
C GLU A 541 2.98 -6.93 15.95
N GLY A 542 4.30 -6.88 15.82
CA GLY A 542 5.15 -8.07 15.73
C GLY A 542 6.00 -8.12 14.46
N VAL A 543 6.71 -9.24 14.29
CA VAL A 543 7.60 -9.47 13.15
C VAL A 543 6.78 -9.89 11.94
N THR A 544 6.63 -8.98 10.98
CA THR A 544 5.79 -9.20 9.82
C THR A 544 6.43 -10.19 8.85
N CYS A 545 5.62 -10.82 7.99
CA CYS A 545 6.11 -11.67 6.91
C CYS A 545 7.09 -10.92 5.98
N TYR A 546 6.91 -9.60 5.86
CA TYR A 546 7.78 -8.70 5.11
C TYR A 546 9.18 -8.59 5.70
N SER A 547 9.30 -8.64 7.02
CA SER A 547 10.60 -8.59 7.71
C SER A 547 11.35 -9.92 7.64
N LEU A 548 10.65 -11.04 7.43
CA LEU A 548 11.22 -12.39 7.43
C LEU A 548 11.69 -12.85 6.04
N GLY A 549 11.36 -12.09 5.00
CA GLY A 549 11.77 -12.36 3.63
C GLY A 549 10.66 -12.99 2.79
N VAL A 550 11.02 -13.37 1.56
CA VAL A 550 10.03 -13.69 0.52
C VAL A 550 9.16 -14.86 0.83
N GLU A 551 9.79 -15.95 1.25
CA GLU A 551 9.13 -17.24 1.36
C GLU A 551 7.99 -17.15 2.37
N GLU A 552 8.21 -16.40 3.45
CA GLU A 552 7.18 -16.11 4.45
C GLU A 552 6.10 -15.15 3.94
N GLU A 553 6.42 -14.22 3.04
CA GLU A 553 5.43 -13.35 2.39
C GLU A 553 4.55 -14.11 1.38
N GLU A 554 5.12 -15.03 0.59
CA GLU A 554 4.36 -15.94 -0.28
C GLU A 554 3.44 -16.84 0.53
N LYS A 555 3.94 -17.44 1.62
CA LYS A 555 3.10 -18.18 2.57
C LYS A 555 2.01 -17.27 3.13
N ALA A 556 2.34 -16.02 3.47
CA ALA A 556 1.36 -15.08 3.99
C ALA A 556 0.22 -14.81 3.01
N TYR A 557 0.56 -14.64 1.73
CA TYR A 557 -0.37 -14.43 0.64
C TYR A 557 -1.38 -15.58 0.48
N HIS A 558 -0.90 -16.82 0.64
CA HIS A 558 -1.71 -18.04 0.52
C HIS A 558 -2.38 -18.50 1.81
N GLY A 559 -2.26 -17.73 2.90
CA GLY A 559 -2.88 -18.11 4.17
C GLY A 559 -2.04 -19.09 5.01
N GLU A 560 -0.78 -19.32 4.68
CA GLU A 560 0.10 -20.34 5.26
C GLU A 560 1.15 -19.78 6.25
N PHE A 561 1.16 -18.46 6.49
CA PHE A 561 2.13 -17.84 7.39
C PHE A 561 1.92 -18.27 8.83
N GLN A 562 3.01 -18.64 9.51
CA GLN A 562 2.95 -19.28 10.83
C GLN A 562 3.38 -18.38 12.00
N VAL A 563 3.95 -17.21 11.75
CA VAL A 563 4.28 -16.28 12.85
C VAL A 563 2.99 -15.66 13.38
N GLU A 564 2.96 -15.48 14.69
CA GLU A 564 1.86 -14.87 15.43
C GLU A 564 2.12 -13.38 15.58
N LEU A 565 1.20 -12.58 15.07
CA LEU A 565 1.16 -11.13 15.25
C LEU A 565 0.08 -10.77 16.27
N ASP A 566 0.15 -9.56 16.81
CA ASP A 566 -0.83 -9.05 17.76
C ASP A 566 -1.56 -7.81 17.25
N LEU A 567 -2.75 -7.56 17.78
CA LEU A 567 -3.55 -6.37 17.46
C LEU A 567 -3.53 -5.39 18.62
N TYR A 568 -3.51 -4.09 18.32
CA TYR A 568 -3.58 -3.03 19.32
C TYR A 568 -5.02 -2.88 19.88
N VAL A 569 -5.39 -3.75 20.82
CA VAL A 569 -6.74 -3.80 21.41
C VAL A 569 -7.16 -2.47 22.05
N GLU A 570 -6.28 -1.86 22.85
CA GLU A 570 -6.57 -0.59 23.53
C GLU A 570 -6.81 0.57 22.55
N ASP A 571 -6.00 0.66 21.49
CA ASP A 571 -6.12 1.71 20.48
C ASP A 571 -7.39 1.48 19.64
N SER A 572 -7.73 0.23 19.34
CA SER A 572 -8.98 -0.15 18.68
C SER A 572 -10.21 0.24 19.51
N GLU A 573 -10.18 0.00 20.83
CA GLU A 573 -11.25 0.38 21.74
C GLU A 573 -11.48 1.89 21.76
N LYS A 574 -10.39 2.66 21.86
CA LYS A 574 -10.39 4.12 21.83
C LYS A 574 -11.00 4.67 20.55
N LEU A 575 -10.57 4.16 19.40
CA LEU A 575 -11.12 4.58 18.11
C LEU A 575 -12.60 4.28 17.99
N LEU A 576 -12.99 3.05 18.31
CA LEU A 576 -14.38 2.61 18.20
C LEU A 576 -15.31 3.26 19.23
N SER A 577 -14.80 3.98 20.23
CA SER A 577 -15.59 4.74 21.20
C SER A 577 -16.57 5.73 20.56
N LEU A 578 -16.29 6.17 19.32
CA LEU A 578 -17.19 6.98 18.50
C LEU A 578 -18.49 6.27 18.09
N LYS A 579 -18.52 4.95 18.15
CA LYS A 579 -19.72 4.15 17.90
C LYS A 579 -20.38 3.84 19.23
N GLU A 580 -21.67 4.15 19.33
CA GLU A 580 -22.46 3.73 20.48
C GLU A 580 -22.48 2.20 20.56
N LYS A 581 -22.38 1.68 21.79
CA LYS A 581 -22.73 0.28 22.02
C LYS A 581 -24.21 0.13 21.69
N THR A 582 -24.57 -0.82 20.84
CA THR A 582 -25.96 -1.00 20.42
C THR A 582 -26.88 -1.15 21.64
N SER A 583 -28.07 -0.53 21.62
CA SER A 583 -28.99 -0.49 22.79
C SER A 583 -29.46 -1.87 23.26
N ARG A 584 -29.40 -2.90 22.40
CA ARG A 584 -29.56 -4.31 22.78
C ARG A 584 -28.42 -4.83 23.68
N VAL A 585 -27.21 -4.29 23.54
CA VAL A 585 -26.04 -4.57 24.40
C VAL A 585 -26.03 -3.67 25.65
N GLN A 586 -26.65 -2.48 25.60
CA GLN A 586 -26.91 -1.66 26.80
C GLN A 586 -27.89 -2.35 27.77
N LYS A 587 -28.83 -3.17 27.26
CA LYS A 587 -29.51 -4.19 28.06
C LYS A 587 -28.66 -5.47 28.19
N ARG A 588 -27.39 -5.36 28.60
CA ARG A 588 -26.76 -6.42 29.41
C ARG A 588 -27.46 -6.42 30.78
N GLN A 589 -28.71 -6.86 30.81
CA GLN A 589 -29.19 -7.56 32.00
C GLN A 589 -28.44 -8.88 32.02
N SER A 590 -27.32 -8.80 32.73
CA SER A 590 -26.57 -9.86 33.40
C SER A 590 -26.72 -11.23 32.76
N ALA A 591 -25.65 -11.72 32.19
CA ALA A 591 -25.24 -13.10 32.37
C ALA A 591 -25.79 -13.62 33.74
N GLN A 592 -26.87 -14.41 33.70
CA GLN A 592 -27.66 -14.71 34.89
C GLN A 592 -27.06 -15.95 35.57
N LYS A 593 -27.29 -16.11 36.87
CA LYS A 593 -26.95 -17.36 37.54
C LYS A 593 -27.83 -18.46 36.93
N PRO A 594 -27.25 -19.45 36.21
CA PRO A 594 -28.04 -20.49 35.61
C PRO A 594 -28.70 -21.33 36.69
N VAL A 595 -30.01 -21.54 36.55
CA VAL A 595 -30.78 -22.48 37.37
C VAL A 595 -31.02 -23.73 36.52
N PRO A 596 -30.63 -24.93 36.98
CA PRO A 596 -30.92 -26.18 36.28
C PRO A 596 -32.39 -26.29 35.90
N ASN A 597 -32.66 -26.73 34.68
CA ASN A 597 -33.99 -27.16 34.30
C ASN A 597 -34.33 -28.44 35.07
N GLU A 598 -35.37 -28.41 35.93
CA GLU A 598 -35.74 -29.55 36.79
C GLU A 598 -36.04 -30.83 35.97
N ASN A 599 -36.56 -30.68 34.74
CA ASN A 599 -36.81 -31.79 33.81
C ASN A 599 -35.53 -32.45 33.28
N LEU A 600 -34.38 -31.79 33.41
CA LEU A 600 -33.09 -32.28 32.93
C LEU A 600 -32.08 -32.52 34.06
N LYS A 601 -32.49 -32.29 35.31
CA LYS A 601 -31.63 -32.32 36.50
C LYS A 601 -31.05 -33.71 36.76
N GLU A 602 -31.76 -34.77 36.41
CA GLU A 602 -31.29 -36.15 36.52
C GLU A 602 -30.13 -36.47 35.57
N PHE A 603 -29.98 -35.72 34.47
CA PHE A 603 -28.87 -35.88 33.53
C PHE A 603 -27.63 -35.06 33.92
N ILE A 604 -27.74 -34.16 34.91
CA ILE A 604 -26.63 -33.34 35.39
C ILE A 604 -25.80 -34.18 36.38
N PRO A 605 -24.49 -34.40 36.13
CA PRO A 605 -23.64 -35.15 37.05
C PRO A 605 -23.63 -34.56 38.47
N GLN A 606 -23.69 -35.40 39.51
CA GLN A 606 -23.75 -34.94 40.91
C GLN A 606 -22.53 -34.10 41.33
N ASN A 607 -21.38 -34.31 40.70
CA ASN A 607 -20.13 -33.57 40.91
C ASN A 607 -20.01 -32.30 40.06
N TYR A 608 -20.99 -32.02 39.18
CA TYR A 608 -20.95 -30.85 38.30
C TYR A 608 -21.21 -29.55 39.06
N LYS A 609 -20.25 -28.62 38.98
CA LYS A 609 -20.39 -27.28 39.57
C LYS A 609 -21.08 -26.34 38.58
N VAL A 610 -22.30 -25.95 38.89
CA VAL A 610 -23.06 -24.95 38.11
C VAL A 610 -22.25 -23.65 38.00
N PRO A 611 -22.02 -23.13 36.78
CA PRO A 611 -21.22 -21.94 36.59
C PRO A 611 -21.92 -20.76 37.27
N LYS A 612 -21.13 -19.82 37.83
CA LYS A 612 -21.69 -18.63 38.49
C LYS A 612 -22.54 -17.80 37.53
N VAL A 613 -22.24 -17.90 36.23
CA VAL A 613 -22.75 -17.05 35.16
C VAL A 613 -22.66 -17.81 33.83
N ALA A 614 -23.74 -17.85 33.04
CA ALA A 614 -23.77 -18.44 31.69
C ALA A 614 -24.51 -17.55 30.67
N PRO A 615 -24.17 -17.65 29.37
CA PRO A 615 -24.88 -16.95 28.31
C PRO A 615 -26.30 -17.52 28.15
N GLY A 616 -27.28 -16.62 28.10
CA GLY A 616 -28.70 -16.96 27.95
C GLY A 616 -29.28 -16.58 26.58
N PRO A 617 -30.58 -16.85 26.33
CA PRO A 617 -31.22 -16.64 25.03
C PRO A 617 -31.12 -15.21 24.46
N GLN A 618 -31.05 -14.21 25.33
CA GLN A 618 -30.90 -12.81 24.90
C GLN A 618 -29.56 -12.54 24.23
N GLU A 619 -28.51 -13.26 24.63
CA GLU A 619 -27.17 -13.12 24.06
C GLU A 619 -27.09 -13.72 22.66
N ASP A 620 -27.75 -14.87 22.43
CA ASP A 620 -27.87 -15.50 21.10
C ASP A 620 -28.54 -14.56 20.07
N MET A 621 -29.56 -13.80 20.51
CA MET A 621 -30.29 -12.84 19.67
C MET A 621 -29.55 -11.49 19.44
N SER A 622 -28.55 -11.17 20.27
CA SER A 622 -27.83 -9.88 20.25
C SER A 622 -26.67 -9.86 19.25
N ARG A 623 -26.22 -11.03 18.79
CA ARG A 623 -24.98 -11.23 18.04
C ARG A 623 -25.18 -11.41 16.53
N LEU A 624 -26.36 -11.09 16.00
CA LEU A 624 -26.71 -11.36 14.60
C LEU A 624 -27.22 -10.11 13.88
N PRO A 625 -26.34 -9.39 13.15
CA PRO A 625 -26.76 -8.46 12.10
C PRO A 625 -27.59 -9.15 11.00
N ILE A 626 -27.46 -10.47 10.84
CA ILE A 626 -28.08 -11.33 9.81
C ILE A 626 -29.56 -11.67 10.08
N VAL A 627 -30.09 -11.46 11.30
CA VAL A 627 -31.47 -11.86 11.67
C VAL A 627 -32.57 -11.11 10.89
N ARG A 628 -32.26 -10.00 10.21
CA ARG A 628 -33.29 -9.25 9.47
C ARG A 628 -33.74 -9.91 8.17
N GLU A 629 -33.10 -11.00 7.72
CA GLU A 629 -33.38 -11.62 6.41
C GLU A 629 -33.60 -13.14 6.45
N THR A 630 -33.59 -13.77 7.63
CA THR A 630 -33.66 -15.24 7.75
C THR A 630 -35.09 -15.70 8.08
N SER A 631 -35.66 -16.55 7.21
CA SER A 631 -36.97 -17.18 7.40
C SER A 631 -36.91 -18.27 8.46
N THR A 632 -37.91 -18.36 9.35
CA THR A 632 -38.02 -19.40 10.40
C THR A 632 -38.71 -20.67 9.92
N GLU A 633 -39.23 -20.69 8.69
CA GLU A 633 -39.99 -21.80 8.10
C GLU A 633 -39.18 -22.60 7.08
N ILE A 634 -37.87 -22.65 7.28
CA ILE A 634 -36.93 -23.34 6.38
C ILE A 634 -36.14 -24.41 7.15
N GLY A 635 -35.57 -25.33 6.39
CA GLY A 635 -34.54 -26.25 6.86
C GLY A 635 -33.42 -26.40 5.83
N PHE A 636 -32.43 -27.20 6.17
CA PHE A 636 -31.31 -27.55 5.30
C PHE A 636 -31.11 -29.06 5.30
N ILE A 637 -30.85 -29.63 4.13
CA ILE A 637 -30.44 -31.04 3.95
C ILE A 637 -29.16 -31.02 3.11
N ASN A 638 -28.04 -31.49 3.67
CA ASN A 638 -26.72 -31.47 3.02
C ASN A 638 -26.39 -30.11 2.38
N GLY A 639 -26.63 -29.02 3.09
CA GLY A 639 -26.41 -27.66 2.63
C GLY A 639 -27.48 -27.08 1.69
N GLN A 640 -28.42 -27.88 1.18
CA GLN A 640 -29.52 -27.38 0.33
C GLN A 640 -30.69 -26.89 1.17
N LYS A 641 -31.17 -25.67 0.87
CA LYS A 641 -32.33 -25.07 1.53
C LYS A 641 -33.62 -25.77 1.10
N VAL A 642 -34.39 -26.23 2.08
CA VAL A 642 -35.68 -26.92 1.91
C VAL A 642 -36.73 -26.32 2.84
N SER A 643 -37.98 -26.78 2.76
CA SER A 643 -39.00 -26.39 3.74
C SER A 643 -38.71 -26.97 5.12
N PHE A 644 -39.25 -26.33 6.17
CA PHE A 644 -39.16 -26.85 7.53
C PHE A 644 -39.73 -28.29 7.64
N GLU A 645 -40.85 -28.56 6.99
CA GLU A 645 -41.53 -29.86 7.03
C GLU A 645 -40.71 -30.98 6.37
N GLU A 646 -40.08 -30.70 5.23
CA GLU A 646 -39.19 -31.66 4.56
C GLU A 646 -37.98 -31.99 5.43
N ALA A 647 -37.31 -30.98 6.00
CA ALA A 647 -36.19 -31.20 6.92
C ALA A 647 -36.63 -31.95 8.19
N LEU A 648 -37.86 -31.71 8.66
CA LEU A 648 -38.41 -32.36 9.86
C LEU A 648 -38.61 -33.85 9.61
N GLN A 649 -39.19 -34.22 8.46
CA GLN A 649 -39.38 -35.61 8.07
C GLN A 649 -38.06 -36.37 8.00
N VAL A 650 -37.03 -35.79 7.39
CA VAL A 650 -35.70 -36.43 7.31
C VAL A 650 -35.05 -36.55 8.69
N ALA A 651 -35.17 -35.53 9.54
CA ALA A 651 -34.65 -35.58 10.91
C ALA A 651 -35.29 -36.72 11.74
N VAL A 652 -36.62 -36.89 11.62
CA VAL A 652 -37.38 -37.97 12.26
C VAL A 652 -36.98 -39.34 11.71
N GLU A 653 -36.84 -39.46 10.39
CA GLU A 653 -36.41 -40.69 9.74
C GLU A 653 -35.02 -41.13 10.21
N LEU A 654 -34.07 -40.20 10.31
CA LEU A 654 -32.73 -40.45 10.83
C LEU A 654 -32.78 -40.95 12.28
N LEU A 655 -33.58 -40.32 13.15
CA LEU A 655 -33.74 -40.75 14.54
C LEU A 655 -34.32 -42.17 14.64
N SER A 656 -35.32 -42.51 13.82
CA SER A 656 -35.94 -43.83 13.82
C SER A 656 -35.00 -44.96 13.39
N LYS A 657 -34.00 -44.65 12.55
CA LYS A 657 -33.02 -45.61 12.02
C LYS A 657 -31.73 -45.72 12.85
N ALA A 658 -31.50 -44.77 13.75
CA ALA A 658 -30.29 -44.71 14.55
C ALA A 658 -30.26 -45.81 15.62
N LYS A 659 -29.14 -46.52 15.71
CA LYS A 659 -28.88 -47.54 16.73
C LYS A 659 -28.40 -46.91 18.03
N ARG A 660 -27.57 -45.87 17.94
CA ARG A 660 -26.94 -45.16 19.07
C ARG A 660 -27.12 -43.63 18.92
N PRO A 661 -28.36 -43.14 18.90
CA PRO A 661 -28.59 -41.72 18.80
C PRO A 661 -28.12 -41.01 20.07
N THR A 662 -27.47 -39.87 19.89
CA THR A 662 -27.02 -38.99 20.97
C THR A 662 -27.65 -37.61 20.81
N LEU A 663 -28.32 -37.13 21.85
CA LEU A 663 -28.86 -35.78 21.94
C LEU A 663 -27.95 -34.90 22.79
N ILE A 664 -27.39 -33.86 22.17
CA ILE A 664 -26.65 -32.80 22.82
C ILE A 664 -27.61 -31.69 23.24
N VAL A 665 -27.67 -31.45 24.55
CA VAL A 665 -28.50 -30.38 25.14
C VAL A 665 -27.62 -29.20 25.53
N GLY A 666 -27.74 -28.12 24.77
CA GLY A 666 -27.01 -26.88 25.00
C GLY A 666 -27.58 -25.99 26.12
N PRO A 667 -26.86 -24.91 26.46
CA PRO A 667 -27.19 -24.03 27.59
C PRO A 667 -28.55 -23.34 27.46
N LEU A 668 -29.08 -23.15 26.24
CA LEU A 668 -30.37 -22.47 26.05
C LEU A 668 -31.56 -23.28 26.56
N VAL A 669 -31.39 -24.59 26.76
CA VAL A 669 -32.44 -25.51 27.25
C VAL A 669 -32.04 -26.16 28.57
N LEU A 670 -30.75 -26.43 28.78
CA LEU A 670 -30.25 -27.00 30.04
C LEU A 670 -30.59 -26.13 31.25
N TRP A 671 -30.56 -24.80 31.07
CA TRP A 671 -30.89 -23.85 32.11
C TRP A 671 -32.32 -23.34 31.95
N ALA A 672 -33.05 -23.19 33.06
CA ALA A 672 -34.44 -22.73 33.11
C ALA A 672 -34.55 -21.20 32.89
N TRP A 673 -34.02 -20.69 31.77
CA TRP A 673 -33.97 -19.26 31.47
C TRP A 673 -35.35 -18.61 31.35
N ASN A 674 -36.33 -19.35 30.84
CA ASN A 674 -37.70 -18.91 30.61
C ASN A 674 -38.62 -20.13 30.48
N GLU A 675 -39.94 -19.90 30.40
CA GLU A 675 -40.93 -20.98 30.23
C GLU A 675 -40.72 -21.80 28.96
N GLU A 676 -40.17 -21.18 27.91
CA GLU A 676 -39.84 -21.86 26.66
C GLU A 676 -38.73 -22.92 26.85
N ALA A 677 -37.66 -22.60 27.58
CA ALA A 677 -36.60 -23.53 27.92
C ALA A 677 -37.11 -24.68 28.81
N LYS A 678 -37.99 -24.38 29.77
CA LYS A 678 -38.62 -25.40 30.64
C LYS A 678 -39.43 -26.41 29.83
N LYS A 679 -40.30 -25.91 28.93
CA LYS A 679 -41.10 -26.74 28.01
C LYS A 679 -40.22 -27.60 27.10
N LYS A 680 -39.18 -27.02 26.50
CA LYS A 680 -38.21 -27.80 25.70
C LYS A 680 -37.56 -28.92 26.52
N GLY A 681 -37.22 -28.66 27.79
CA GLY A 681 -36.69 -29.69 28.70
C GLY A 681 -37.69 -30.81 29.01
N GLU A 682 -38.97 -30.48 29.19
CA GLU A 682 -40.05 -31.47 29.37
C GLU A 682 -40.19 -32.38 28.13
N ILE A 683 -40.16 -31.80 26.94
CA ILE A 683 -40.23 -32.56 25.67
C ILE A 683 -39.01 -33.47 25.51
N ILE A 684 -37.81 -32.98 25.85
CA ILE A 684 -36.58 -33.79 25.81
C ILE A 684 -36.68 -34.98 26.77
N LYS A 685 -37.23 -34.78 27.97
CA LYS A 685 -37.45 -35.88 28.93
C LYS A 685 -38.40 -36.93 28.36
N ARG A 686 -39.54 -36.50 27.80
CA ARG A 686 -40.49 -37.39 27.12
C ARG A 686 -39.86 -38.11 25.93
N LEU A 687 -38.99 -37.44 25.18
CA LEU A 687 -38.26 -38.05 24.05
C LEU A 687 -37.31 -39.16 24.54
N LYS A 688 -36.63 -38.97 25.68
CA LYS A 688 -35.81 -40.01 26.32
C LYS A 688 -36.63 -41.19 26.83
N GLU A 689 -37.81 -40.94 27.37
CA GLU A 689 -38.75 -42.00 27.77
C GLU A 689 -39.25 -42.80 26.57
N LYS A 690 -39.51 -42.14 25.44
CA LYS A 690 -39.93 -42.77 24.17
C LYS A 690 -38.81 -43.54 23.48
N TYR A 691 -37.57 -43.05 23.56
CA TYR A 691 -36.36 -43.67 23.00
C TYR A 691 -35.35 -44.03 24.09
N PRO A 692 -35.49 -45.20 24.75
CA PRO A 692 -34.58 -45.61 25.83
C PRO A 692 -33.10 -45.65 25.43
N ASN A 693 -32.79 -45.93 24.15
CA ASN A 693 -31.44 -45.95 23.59
C ASN A 693 -30.87 -44.56 23.24
N LEU A 694 -31.65 -43.48 23.38
CA LEU A 694 -31.19 -42.10 23.16
C LEU A 694 -30.24 -41.66 24.28
N ASN A 695 -28.96 -41.48 23.99
CA ASN A 695 -28.01 -40.95 24.95
C ASN A 695 -28.19 -39.44 25.07
N ILE A 696 -28.12 -38.89 26.29
CA ILE A 696 -28.19 -37.44 26.51
C ILE A 696 -26.81 -36.97 26.97
N HIS A 697 -26.22 -36.07 26.19
CA HIS A 697 -24.98 -35.39 26.52
C HIS A 697 -25.29 -33.92 26.80
N LEU A 698 -24.82 -33.43 27.94
CA LEU A 698 -25.07 -32.05 28.34
C LEU A 698 -23.91 -31.16 27.94
N LEU A 699 -24.25 -29.98 27.39
CA LEU A 699 -23.30 -28.95 27.03
C LEU A 699 -23.61 -27.67 27.84
N PRO A 700 -23.06 -27.53 29.04
CA PRO A 700 -23.53 -26.51 29.99
C PRO A 700 -22.98 -25.09 29.76
N ASP A 701 -21.82 -24.96 29.13
CA ASP A 701 -21.20 -23.70 28.68
C ASP A 701 -20.21 -24.03 27.52
N TYR A 702 -19.83 -23.02 26.75
CA TYR A 702 -18.88 -23.11 25.62
C TYR A 702 -17.47 -22.65 25.97
N LYS A 703 -17.25 -22.12 27.17
CA LYS A 703 -15.95 -21.59 27.57
C LYS A 703 -14.91 -22.72 27.61
N PRO A 704 -13.82 -22.64 26.81
CA PRO A 704 -12.69 -23.52 27.01
C PRO A 704 -12.09 -23.25 28.40
N LYS A 705 -11.71 -24.30 29.14
CA LYS A 705 -11.12 -24.14 30.48
C LYS A 705 -9.79 -23.39 30.37
N ASN A 706 -9.60 -22.38 31.24
CA ASN A 706 -8.30 -21.75 31.46
C ASN A 706 -7.22 -22.79 31.77
N LYS A 707 -5.99 -22.60 31.24
CA LYS A 707 -4.79 -23.45 31.41
C LYS A 707 -4.35 -23.78 32.85
N LYS A 708 -5.11 -23.39 33.89
CA LYS A 708 -4.75 -23.53 35.32
C LYS A 708 -5.55 -24.60 36.08
N VAL A 709 -6.26 -25.51 35.41
CA VAL A 709 -7.08 -26.54 36.09
C VAL A 709 -6.49 -27.93 35.89
N ASP A 710 -6.34 -28.65 36.99
CA ASP A 710 -5.87 -30.05 37.06
C ASP A 710 -6.98 -31.00 36.60
N PHE A 711 -6.77 -31.63 35.44
CA PHE A 711 -7.70 -32.55 34.79
C PHE A 711 -7.87 -33.88 35.54
N SER A 712 -6.97 -34.20 36.47
CA SER A 712 -7.06 -35.45 37.27
C SER A 712 -8.10 -35.38 38.40
N ARG A 713 -8.62 -34.18 38.71
CA ARG A 713 -9.55 -33.94 39.84
C ARG A 713 -10.97 -33.58 39.44
N GLU A 714 -11.20 -33.16 38.19
CA GLU A 714 -12.53 -32.91 37.65
C GLU A 714 -12.86 -33.99 36.62
N VAL A 715 -13.64 -34.99 37.03
CA VAL A 715 -14.06 -36.08 36.14
C VAL A 715 -14.94 -35.51 35.03
N ASP A 716 -14.59 -35.95 33.84
CA ASP A 716 -15.28 -35.88 32.56
C ASP A 716 -16.83 -35.91 32.68
N PRO A 717 -17.56 -34.98 32.03
CA PRO A 717 -17.03 -33.69 31.61
C PRO A 717 -17.98 -32.49 31.72
N PRO A 718 -17.36 -31.30 31.76
CA PRO A 718 -17.86 -30.19 30.97
C PRO A 718 -16.71 -29.54 30.19
N ASN A 719 -16.25 -30.25 29.16
CA ASN A 719 -15.55 -29.65 28.03
C ASN A 719 -16.32 -30.10 26.78
N PRO A 720 -16.82 -29.18 25.93
CA PRO A 720 -17.40 -29.53 24.64
C PRO A 720 -16.56 -30.54 23.84
N HIS A 721 -15.23 -30.47 23.95
CA HIS A 721 -14.31 -31.36 23.25
C HIS A 721 -14.26 -32.79 23.79
N LEU A 722 -14.66 -33.06 25.03
CA LEU A 722 -14.57 -34.39 25.63
C LEU A 722 -15.96 -35.02 25.84
N SER A 723 -16.99 -34.21 26.11
CA SER A 723 -18.37 -34.68 26.26
C SER A 723 -19.01 -35.14 24.95
N VAL A 724 -18.57 -34.58 23.81
CA VAL A 724 -19.29 -34.67 22.54
C VAL A 724 -18.46 -35.36 21.46
N LEU A 725 -17.13 -35.28 21.54
CA LEU A 725 -16.22 -35.80 20.53
C LEU A 725 -15.70 -37.17 20.95
N TYR A 726 -15.35 -38.03 19.98
CA TYR A 726 -14.81 -39.38 20.19
C TYR A 726 -15.80 -40.44 20.73
N GLY A 727 -17.08 -40.09 20.87
CA GLY A 727 -18.13 -41.05 21.22
C GLY A 727 -18.57 -41.90 20.01
N GLU A 728 -19.05 -43.12 20.24
CA GLU A 728 -19.55 -43.98 19.16
C GLU A 728 -21.03 -43.68 18.86
N HIS A 729 -21.30 -42.55 18.20
CA HIS A 729 -22.65 -42.08 17.85
C HIS A 729 -22.89 -42.27 16.35
N ASP A 730 -23.97 -42.92 15.94
CA ASP A 730 -24.36 -42.97 14.52
C ASP A 730 -25.28 -41.79 14.11
N LEU A 731 -25.90 -41.15 15.10
CA LEU A 731 -26.66 -39.90 14.95
C LEU A 731 -26.41 -38.97 16.13
N THR A 732 -26.21 -37.69 15.85
CA THR A 732 -26.07 -36.62 16.84
C THR A 732 -27.12 -35.53 16.60
N LEU A 733 -28.06 -35.39 17.53
CA LEU A 733 -29.04 -34.32 17.56
C LEU A 733 -28.53 -33.19 18.44
N MET A 734 -28.72 -31.94 18.03
CA MET A 734 -28.34 -30.77 18.82
C MET A 734 -29.56 -29.90 19.09
N ILE A 735 -29.83 -29.63 20.37
CA ILE A 735 -30.93 -28.77 20.81
C ILE A 735 -30.43 -27.76 21.84
N GLY A 736 -30.81 -26.50 21.71
CA GLY A 736 -30.47 -25.47 22.70
C GLY A 736 -29.01 -25.02 22.68
N VAL A 737 -28.30 -25.34 21.59
CA VAL A 737 -26.99 -24.76 21.29
C VAL A 737 -27.21 -23.34 20.75
N HIS A 738 -26.41 -22.38 21.18
CA HIS A 738 -26.48 -21.01 20.65
C HIS A 738 -26.10 -21.06 19.17
N CYS A 739 -26.84 -20.38 18.29
CA CYS A 739 -26.64 -20.57 16.86
C CYS A 739 -25.24 -20.07 16.43
N TYR A 740 -24.66 -19.03 17.07
CA TYR A 740 -23.25 -18.62 16.83
C TYR A 740 -22.18 -19.65 17.28
N ARG A 741 -22.57 -20.72 17.98
CA ARG A 741 -21.70 -21.84 18.40
C ARG A 741 -22.02 -23.14 17.70
N THR A 742 -23.13 -23.21 16.98
CA THR A 742 -23.61 -24.48 16.43
C THR A 742 -22.70 -24.94 15.29
N ASP A 743 -22.25 -24.06 14.40
CA ASP A 743 -21.31 -24.42 13.32
C ASP A 743 -19.93 -24.85 13.84
N PHE A 744 -19.50 -24.30 14.99
CA PHE A 744 -18.32 -24.81 15.69
C PHE A 744 -18.50 -26.26 16.11
N THR A 745 -19.59 -26.55 16.82
CA THR A 745 -19.86 -27.90 17.34
C THR A 745 -20.07 -28.89 16.20
N ILE A 746 -20.73 -28.50 15.10
CA ILE A 746 -20.88 -29.32 13.89
C ILE A 746 -19.50 -29.69 13.32
N ARG A 747 -18.61 -28.71 13.13
CA ARG A 747 -17.26 -28.95 12.56
C ARG A 747 -16.42 -29.86 13.45
N MET A 748 -16.48 -29.65 14.77
CA MET A 748 -15.79 -30.50 15.73
C MET A 748 -16.31 -31.93 15.68
N LEU A 749 -17.64 -32.12 15.66
CA LEU A 749 -18.26 -33.43 15.50
C LEU A 749 -17.79 -34.12 14.21
N LYS A 750 -17.91 -33.45 13.06
CA LYS A 750 -17.46 -34.01 11.76
C LYS A 750 -15.99 -34.41 11.73
N LYS A 751 -15.12 -33.70 12.47
CA LYS A 751 -13.68 -33.97 12.49
C LYS A 751 -13.30 -35.15 13.37
N TYR A 752 -14.01 -35.35 14.48
CA TYR A 752 -13.59 -36.29 15.53
C TYR A 752 -14.58 -37.43 15.80
N THR A 753 -15.76 -37.41 15.17
CA THR A 753 -16.85 -38.37 15.40
C THR A 753 -17.52 -38.71 14.07
N ASP A 754 -17.56 -39.99 13.72
CA ASP A 754 -18.27 -40.47 12.53
C ASP A 754 -19.77 -40.60 12.82
N THR A 755 -20.50 -39.48 12.69
CA THR A 755 -21.91 -39.36 13.06
C THR A 755 -22.66 -38.48 12.07
N LYS A 756 -23.95 -38.77 11.85
CA LYS A 756 -24.86 -37.84 11.16
C LYS A 756 -25.30 -36.73 12.10
N ILE A 757 -25.32 -35.48 11.65
CA ILE A 757 -25.60 -34.33 12.52
C ILE A 757 -26.94 -33.69 12.15
N VAL A 758 -27.86 -33.66 13.12
CA VAL A 758 -29.16 -33.00 13.04
C VAL A 758 -29.18 -31.83 14.01
N THR A 759 -29.45 -30.61 13.53
CA THR A 759 -29.52 -29.43 14.40
C THR A 759 -30.93 -28.83 14.47
N LEU A 760 -31.47 -28.72 15.68
CA LEU A 760 -32.73 -28.05 15.96
C LEU A 760 -32.43 -26.63 16.48
N CYS A 761 -31.97 -25.73 15.59
CA CYS A 761 -31.56 -24.36 15.98
C CYS A 761 -32.78 -23.48 16.25
N THR A 762 -32.66 -22.63 17.27
CA THR A 762 -33.74 -21.74 17.71
C THR A 762 -33.97 -20.59 16.71
N LEU A 763 -33.00 -20.30 15.83
CA LEU A 763 -32.98 -19.12 14.96
C LEU A 763 -33.00 -19.49 13.46
N TYR A 764 -31.85 -19.57 12.79
CA TYR A 764 -31.78 -19.52 11.31
C TYR A 764 -31.43 -20.84 10.60
N GLY A 765 -31.01 -21.89 11.33
CA GLY A 765 -30.57 -23.16 10.75
C GLY A 765 -29.13 -23.13 10.21
N HIS A 766 -28.49 -24.29 10.15
CA HIS A 766 -27.06 -24.47 9.93
C HIS A 766 -26.81 -25.37 8.71
N PRO A 767 -26.46 -24.80 7.54
CA PRO A 767 -26.23 -25.55 6.29
C PRO A 767 -25.11 -26.59 6.40
N ASP A 768 -24.17 -26.38 7.32
CA ASP A 768 -23.06 -27.29 7.57
C ASP A 768 -23.49 -28.61 8.23
N ALA A 769 -24.70 -28.72 8.80
CA ALA A 769 -25.23 -29.98 9.32
C ALA A 769 -25.72 -30.90 8.19
N ASP A 770 -25.81 -32.21 8.43
CA ASP A 770 -26.47 -33.11 7.49
C ASP A 770 -27.95 -32.75 7.34
N VAL A 771 -28.60 -32.39 8.47
CA VAL A 771 -29.94 -31.81 8.51
C VAL A 771 -30.00 -30.67 9.52
N SER A 772 -30.64 -29.56 9.17
CA SER A 772 -30.90 -28.46 10.09
C SER A 772 -32.31 -27.91 9.99
N LEU A 773 -32.90 -27.62 11.14
CA LEU A 773 -34.21 -27.01 11.30
C LEU A 773 -34.04 -25.62 11.90
N ALA A 774 -34.58 -24.60 11.23
CA ALA A 774 -34.58 -23.22 11.69
C ALA A 774 -35.78 -22.94 12.61
N GLY A 775 -35.67 -21.93 13.46
CA GLY A 775 -36.78 -21.39 14.25
C GLY A 775 -37.41 -22.37 15.25
N VAL A 776 -36.69 -23.40 15.71
CA VAL A 776 -37.27 -24.46 16.56
C VAL A 776 -37.63 -23.92 17.94
N ASN A 777 -38.91 -23.62 18.14
CA ASN A 777 -39.53 -23.33 19.43
C ASN A 777 -40.16 -24.60 20.04
N SER A 778 -40.79 -24.49 21.20
CA SER A 778 -41.41 -25.60 21.93
C SER A 778 -42.51 -26.26 21.12
N LYS A 779 -43.30 -25.50 20.34
CA LYS A 779 -44.32 -26.06 19.44
C LYS A 779 -43.71 -26.91 18.33
N LYS A 780 -42.66 -26.39 17.66
CA LYS A 780 -41.93 -27.10 16.61
C LYS A 780 -41.18 -28.32 17.14
N LEU A 781 -40.69 -28.25 18.37
CA LEU A 781 -40.09 -29.40 19.04
C LEU A 781 -41.14 -30.45 19.44
N GLU A 782 -42.34 -30.03 19.82
CA GLU A 782 -43.48 -30.95 20.06
C GLU A 782 -43.86 -31.66 18.75
N MET A 783 -43.91 -30.94 17.62
CA MET A 783 -44.13 -31.56 16.30
C MET A 783 -43.07 -32.63 15.97
N PHE A 784 -41.80 -32.35 16.28
CA PHE A 784 -40.72 -33.34 16.14
C PHE A 784 -40.97 -34.58 17.01
N TYR A 785 -41.37 -34.40 18.27
CA TYR A 785 -41.68 -35.51 19.18
C TYR A 785 -42.93 -36.31 18.79
N GLU A 786 -43.97 -35.66 18.26
CA GLU A 786 -45.20 -36.34 17.81
C GLU A 786 -44.93 -37.20 16.57
N MET A 787 -44.04 -36.74 15.68
CA MET A 787 -43.68 -37.45 14.45
C MET A 787 -42.62 -38.55 14.65
N ALA A 788 -41.66 -38.36 15.57
CA ALA A 788 -40.67 -39.35 15.96
C ALA A 788 -41.21 -40.22 17.08
#